data_AF-A6RH25-F1
#
_entry.id   AF-A6RH25-F1
#
_cell.length_a   1.000
_cell.length_b   1.000
_cell.length_c   1.000
_cell.angle_alpha   90.00
_cell.angle_beta   90.00
_cell.angle_gamma   90.00
#
_symmetry.space_group_name_H-M   'P 1'
#
loop_
_entity.id
_entity.type
_entity.pdbx_description
1 polymer ?
#
loop_
_entity_poly.entity_id
_entity_poly.type
_entity_poly.pdbx_seq_one_letter_code
_entity_poly.pdbx_strand_id
1 'polypeptide(L)'
;MLFFVLAENSTCDDCSSSKSNFHFMVQHRIRESRAGDTEGIRDPYPRNIRPCPFIGPSGAGSRLAARCGLALLHQSSSTGWAASATASMTLFRSLTCKGYSKAIPFSAASRPLLQLRHQFPVSQKYCRLASTSSAAVAIRLKPTTTTLSNEIPSVMDAKVKQQYLADSPPTVVRLEIKPHFEALDDQQKRYAHFISRAAFQGTRITLRQVSPESEPIYDLIISLYRACNGDWNSLAQKTSVSAENLRFFLEYAAQFLGNCGSYKGFGDSKFVPRIPADALQTLASVTPETKAAWEKATKSGGGIYETATTSLMHLGYPENGHMSTYYPNSPTITNEEISLIASFLEHKKLLPENTRLRKTESGDFELLIASADKSPAGTDRDAGDAYQWELEGKLQGKTLRLVFGDHSEEMAKIAQSVKQAGLNAANDIQRRMHQEYFKSFTTGSLEAYKQSQREWIKDVGPMVESDLGFVETYRDPHGVRGEWEGFAAMVNQERTKAFGKLVANAESMIPKLPWGKDFEKDKFLSPDFTSLEVLSFAGSGIPAGINIPNYDDIRQNLGYKNVSLGNVLSAKAPNEPVPFIREQDLEVFRDYRDPAFEVQVGIHELLGHGTGKLLQETAPGEFNFDISNPPISPITQKPITTWYKPGQTWSSVFGSIASSYEECRAECVAMVLGCDFKILELFGFGNGEEDINGKAGNVLYASYLQMARAGIVALEFWDPKSSKWGQAHMQARYSILRTFLDAGSDFVRLVHTKDDLSDLEIHLDRSKILSHGRPAVEKYLQKLHIYKATGDFKAGKALYDDITNVDQWWGSQVRPVVLQKKIPRKVFVQANTVLEGDKVVLKEYEPTLEVSHVHVSLLSHDIVASKAEMQEMK
;
A
#
# COMPACT_ATOMS: atom_id res chain seq x y z
N MET A 1 26.06 19.78 43.13
CA MET A 1 26.87 20.32 44.25
C MET A 1 26.91 21.82 44.03
N LEU A 2 26.41 22.62 44.99
CA LEU A 2 25.87 23.99 44.82
C LEU A 2 24.62 24.02 43.89
N PHE A 3 23.48 24.70 44.12
CA PHE A 3 22.94 25.77 45.02
C PHE A 3 22.99 27.24 44.55
N PHE A 4 21.84 27.72 44.03
CA PHE A 4 21.08 28.97 44.33
C PHE A 4 19.76 28.89 43.50
N VAL A 5 18.50 29.10 43.92
CA VAL A 5 17.80 29.54 45.16
C VAL A 5 17.53 31.05 45.32
N LEU A 6 16.29 31.48 44.97
CA LEU A 6 15.35 32.49 45.55
C LEU A 6 14.12 32.50 44.57
N ALA A 7 12.82 32.39 44.92
CA ALA A 7 11.96 33.16 45.85
C ALA A 7 11.67 34.60 45.33
N GLU A 8 10.47 35.21 45.42
CA GLU A 8 9.12 34.86 45.97
C GLU A 8 8.10 35.98 45.53
N ASN A 9 6.76 35.98 45.68
CA ASN A 9 5.70 35.04 46.11
C ASN A 9 4.31 35.56 45.59
N SER A 10 3.29 34.71 45.38
CA SER A 10 1.84 35.08 45.41
C SER A 10 0.93 33.83 45.53
N THR A 11 -0.19 33.92 46.27
CA THR A 11 -0.93 32.77 46.86
C THR A 11 -2.46 32.90 46.78
N CYS A 12 -3.18 31.95 47.40
CA CYS A 12 -4.64 31.71 47.47
C CYS A 12 -5.20 30.93 46.26
N ASP A 13 -5.53 29.63 46.35
CA ASP A 13 -6.47 28.86 47.22
C ASP A 13 -7.92 28.93 46.64
N ASP A 14 -8.67 27.82 46.49
CA ASP A 14 -9.03 26.88 47.57
C ASP A 14 -9.30 25.40 47.12
N CYS A 15 -9.48 24.54 48.12
CA CYS A 15 -9.99 23.15 48.27
C CYS A 15 -10.94 22.54 47.21
N SER A 16 -11.22 21.21 47.15
CA SER A 16 -10.66 19.95 47.72
C SER A 16 -11.49 18.74 47.21
N SER A 17 -11.23 17.45 47.50
CA SER A 17 -10.00 16.63 47.40
C SER A 17 -10.35 15.12 47.58
N SER A 18 -9.58 14.18 47.03
CA SER A 18 -9.65 12.75 47.42
C SER A 18 -8.34 11.98 47.14
N LYS A 19 -7.88 11.18 48.11
CA LYS A 19 -6.72 10.26 48.01
C LYS A 19 -6.92 9.05 48.93
N SER A 20 -6.66 7.85 48.42
CA SER A 20 -6.52 6.62 49.22
C SER A 20 -6.04 5.45 48.35
N ASN A 21 -5.20 4.51 48.79
CA ASN A 21 -4.10 4.60 49.77
C ASN A 21 -3.19 3.37 49.55
N PHE A 22 -1.86 3.53 49.60
CA PHE A 22 -0.90 2.45 49.29
C PHE A 22 -0.09 2.04 50.53
N HIS A 23 -0.27 0.80 51.01
CA HIS A 23 0.45 0.11 52.09
C HIS A 23 0.14 -1.40 51.97
N PHE A 24 0.98 -2.38 52.33
CA PHE A 24 2.42 -2.38 52.69
C PHE A 24 2.90 -3.84 52.71
N MET A 25 4.13 -4.16 52.27
CA MET A 25 4.95 -5.20 52.91
C MET A 25 6.39 -5.27 52.35
N VAL A 26 7.35 -5.42 53.26
CA VAL A 26 8.79 -5.65 53.01
C VAL A 26 9.29 -6.58 54.11
N GLN A 27 10.10 -7.60 53.80
CA GLN A 27 11.16 -8.07 54.70
C GLN A 27 12.25 -8.90 53.99
N HIS A 28 13.51 -8.52 54.27
CA HIS A 28 14.79 -9.26 54.26
C HIS A 28 14.93 -10.63 53.55
N ARG A 29 16.07 -10.95 52.92
CA ARG A 29 17.45 -10.77 53.44
C ARG A 29 18.52 -10.48 52.36
N ILE A 30 19.62 -9.87 52.83
CA ILE A 30 20.93 -9.83 52.17
C ILE A 30 21.89 -10.71 52.97
N ARG A 31 22.87 -11.34 52.30
CA ARG A 31 24.16 -11.69 52.92
C ARG A 31 25.29 -11.67 51.90
N GLU A 32 26.49 -11.32 52.35
CA GLU A 32 27.65 -11.01 51.51
C GLU A 32 28.69 -12.14 51.53
N SER A 33 29.55 -12.16 50.50
CA SER A 33 30.97 -12.53 50.63
C SER A 33 31.80 -11.95 49.48
N ARG A 34 33.08 -11.62 49.75
CA ARG A 34 34.06 -11.05 48.80
C ARG A 34 35.46 -11.65 49.08
N ALA A 35 36.39 -11.44 48.15
CA ALA A 35 37.79 -11.93 48.14
C ALA A 35 37.96 -13.45 47.91
N GLY A 36 39.07 -13.94 47.32
CA GLY A 36 40.22 -13.22 46.76
C GLY A 36 41.29 -14.14 46.13
N ASP A 37 42.34 -13.50 45.58
CA ASP A 37 43.74 -13.96 45.42
C ASP A 37 44.13 -15.12 44.45
N THR A 38 44.62 -14.70 43.27
CA THR A 38 45.96 -14.97 42.63
C THR A 38 46.59 -16.37 42.46
N GLU A 39 47.39 -16.48 41.37
CA GLU A 39 48.34 -17.54 40.96
C GLU A 39 47.73 -18.90 40.49
N GLY A 40 48.32 -19.65 39.54
CA GLY A 40 49.42 -19.35 38.61
C GLY A 40 50.06 -20.59 37.92
N ILE A 41 50.72 -20.37 36.76
CA ILE A 41 51.84 -21.17 36.18
C ILE A 41 51.55 -22.45 35.32
N ARG A 42 52.23 -22.49 34.14
CA ARG A 42 52.63 -23.62 33.23
C ARG A 42 51.70 -24.21 32.12
N ASP A 43 51.90 -23.61 30.93
CA ASP A 43 51.99 -24.21 29.57
C ASP A 43 53.07 -25.35 29.50
N PRO A 44 53.19 -26.22 28.45
CA PRO A 44 53.73 -25.79 27.13
C PRO A 44 53.34 -26.60 25.83
N TYR A 45 52.84 -25.90 24.79
CA TYR A 45 53.34 -25.95 23.37
C TYR A 45 53.26 -27.30 22.54
N PRO A 46 53.60 -27.36 21.22
CA PRO A 46 53.09 -26.55 20.08
C PRO A 46 52.97 -27.32 18.72
N ARG A 47 52.59 -26.62 17.63
CA ARG A 47 53.48 -26.40 16.44
C ARG A 47 52.88 -25.42 15.41
N ASN A 48 53.73 -24.54 14.88
CA ASN A 48 53.47 -23.64 13.74
C ASN A 48 53.99 -24.24 12.42
N ILE A 49 53.58 -23.67 11.26
CA ILE A 49 54.47 -23.26 10.14
C ILE A 49 53.72 -22.42 9.09
N ARG A 50 54.47 -21.51 8.44
CA ARG A 50 54.18 -20.58 7.31
C ARG A 50 55.54 -20.28 6.61
N PRO A 51 55.67 -19.59 5.45
CA PRO A 51 54.78 -19.42 4.27
C PRO A 51 55.51 -19.49 2.88
N CYS A 52 54.78 -19.31 1.75
CA CYS A 52 55.25 -18.76 0.45
C CYS A 52 56.30 -19.56 -0.41
N PRO A 53 56.62 -19.14 -1.67
CA PRO A 53 55.77 -18.73 -2.82
C PRO A 53 56.24 -19.33 -4.20
N PHE A 54 55.56 -18.99 -5.33
CA PHE A 54 56.10 -18.61 -6.68
C PHE A 54 55.38 -19.15 -7.96
N ILE A 55 55.33 -18.25 -8.99
CA ILE A 55 55.44 -18.42 -10.46
C ILE A 55 54.36 -19.23 -11.25
N GLY A 56 54.00 -18.74 -12.46
CA GLY A 56 53.20 -19.40 -13.50
C GLY A 56 54.06 -20.17 -14.53
N PRO A 57 53.86 -20.08 -15.87
CA PRO A 57 52.86 -19.34 -16.65
C PRO A 57 52.14 -20.18 -17.76
N SER A 58 51.27 -19.51 -18.55
CA SER A 58 50.93 -19.78 -19.97
C SER A 58 50.36 -21.14 -20.41
N GLY A 59 49.28 -21.09 -21.21
CA GLY A 59 48.80 -22.22 -22.03
C GLY A 59 47.51 -21.86 -22.78
N ALA A 60 47.43 -22.13 -24.09
CA ALA A 60 46.30 -21.71 -24.93
C ALA A 60 45.53 -22.89 -25.56
N GLY A 61 44.26 -22.63 -25.87
CA GLY A 61 43.41 -23.44 -26.75
C GLY A 61 42.19 -24.06 -26.07
N SER A 62 41.05 -24.35 -26.73
CA SER A 62 40.44 -23.82 -27.96
C SER A 62 39.26 -24.72 -28.36
N ARG A 63 38.05 -24.14 -28.47
CA ARG A 63 36.94 -24.54 -29.38
C ARG A 63 36.20 -25.88 -29.17
N LEU A 64 34.92 -25.85 -29.63
CA LEU A 64 33.89 -26.90 -29.77
C LEU A 64 33.47 -27.58 -28.44
N ALA A 65 32.20 -27.64 -28.01
CA ALA A 65 30.87 -27.69 -28.64
C ALA A 65 30.39 -29.08 -29.10
N ALA A 66 29.40 -29.62 -28.38
CA ALA A 66 28.38 -30.55 -28.89
C ALA A 66 27.16 -30.56 -27.96
N ARG A 67 25.96 -30.81 -28.50
CA ARG A 67 24.76 -31.18 -27.74
C ARG A 67 24.65 -32.71 -27.68
N CYS A 68 24.11 -33.22 -26.57
CA CYS A 68 22.94 -34.11 -26.48
C CYS A 68 23.02 -34.97 -25.21
N GLY A 69 21.88 -35.17 -24.55
CA GLY A 69 21.80 -35.97 -23.32
C GLY A 69 21.23 -37.37 -23.55
N LEU A 70 21.06 -38.11 -22.45
CA LEU A 70 20.17 -39.27 -22.38
C LEU A 70 19.55 -39.35 -20.98
N ALA A 71 18.38 -39.98 -20.88
CA ALA A 71 17.69 -40.19 -19.60
C ALA A 71 18.30 -41.35 -18.81
N LEU A 72 18.07 -41.36 -17.49
CA LEU A 72 18.30 -42.52 -16.63
C LEU A 72 17.05 -42.79 -15.78
N LEU A 73 16.47 -43.97 -16.00
CA LEU A 73 15.48 -44.56 -15.10
C LEU A 73 16.20 -45.06 -13.83
N HIS A 74 15.50 -45.04 -12.69
CA HIS A 74 15.75 -46.03 -11.66
C HIS A 74 14.45 -46.49 -11.00
N GLN A 75 14.23 -47.80 -11.02
CA GLN A 75 13.23 -48.44 -10.18
C GLN A 75 13.83 -48.66 -8.78
N SER A 76 12.96 -48.63 -7.77
CA SER A 76 13.07 -49.50 -6.60
C SER A 76 11.66 -49.96 -6.23
N SER A 77 11.55 -51.18 -5.70
CA SER A 77 10.27 -51.82 -5.40
C SER A 77 10.28 -52.39 -3.99
N SER A 78 9.12 -52.40 -3.35
CA SER A 78 8.84 -53.29 -2.22
C SER A 78 7.36 -53.67 -2.25
N THR A 79 7.06 -54.93 -1.94
CA THR A 79 5.70 -55.49 -1.96
C THR A 79 5.31 -55.91 -0.55
N GLY A 80 4.14 -55.46 -0.10
CA GLY A 80 3.56 -55.77 1.22
C GLY A 80 2.23 -56.49 1.07
N TRP A 81 2.10 -57.66 1.68
CA TRP A 81 0.99 -58.60 1.51
C TRP A 81 -0.42 -58.06 1.82
N ALA A 82 -1.43 -58.69 1.20
CA ALA A 82 -2.84 -58.49 1.51
C ALA A 82 -3.36 -59.50 2.56
N ALA A 83 -4.43 -59.14 3.27
CA ALA A 83 -5.27 -60.06 4.03
C ALA A 83 -6.74 -59.58 3.96
N SER A 84 -7.66 -60.50 3.64
CA SER A 84 -9.08 -60.20 3.40
C SER A 84 -9.95 -60.51 4.63
N ALA A 85 -10.93 -59.65 4.94
CA ALA A 85 -12.17 -60.05 5.61
C ALA A 85 -13.26 -58.97 5.61
N THR A 86 -14.38 -59.21 4.91
CA THR A 86 -15.71 -59.39 5.54
C THR A 86 -16.76 -59.75 4.47
N ALA A 87 -17.89 -60.32 4.88
CA ALA A 87 -18.87 -60.94 3.97
C ALA A 87 -20.20 -60.17 3.91
N SER A 88 -20.86 -60.22 2.75
CA SER A 88 -22.22 -59.69 2.55
C SER A 88 -23.28 -60.55 3.25
N MET A 89 -24.18 -59.93 4.02
CA MET A 89 -25.52 -60.49 4.23
C MET A 89 -26.55 -59.42 4.63
N THR A 90 -27.46 -59.08 3.73
CA THR A 90 -28.73 -58.41 4.04
C THR A 90 -29.77 -58.89 3.03
N LEU A 91 -30.96 -59.28 3.50
CA LEU A 91 -31.94 -60.04 2.71
C LEU A 91 -33.33 -59.39 2.82
N PHE A 92 -33.88 -58.91 1.69
CA PHE A 92 -35.26 -58.38 1.57
C PHE A 92 -35.54 -57.11 2.43
N ARG A 93 -36.65 -56.37 2.26
CA ARG A 93 -37.87 -56.59 1.46
C ARG A 93 -38.35 -55.29 0.81
N SER A 94 -39.16 -55.39 -0.24
CA SER A 94 -39.65 -54.26 -1.03
C SER A 94 -41.18 -54.14 -0.99
N LEU A 95 -41.70 -52.91 -1.21
CA LEU A 95 -43.09 -52.58 -1.58
C LEU A 95 -44.16 -52.92 -0.49
N THR A 96 -45.35 -52.30 -0.39
CA THR A 96 -45.96 -51.13 -1.07
C THR A 96 -47.11 -50.59 -0.21
N CYS A 97 -47.50 -49.33 -0.40
CA CYS A 97 -48.92 -48.94 -0.38
C CYS A 97 -49.20 -47.75 -1.31
N LYS A 98 -50.39 -47.75 -1.92
CA LYS A 98 -50.94 -46.64 -2.74
C LYS A 98 -52.21 -46.12 -2.05
N GLY A 99 -52.48 -44.82 -2.13
CA GLY A 99 -53.75 -44.22 -1.74
C GLY A 99 -53.89 -42.83 -2.37
N TYR A 100 -55.03 -42.54 -2.98
CA TYR A 100 -55.25 -41.32 -3.79
C TYR A 100 -56.72 -40.86 -3.73
N SER A 101 -56.94 -39.56 -3.94
CA SER A 101 -58.19 -38.91 -4.39
C SER A 101 -59.44 -38.84 -3.50
N LYS A 102 -59.79 -37.59 -3.13
CA LYS A 102 -61.09 -36.89 -3.31
C LYS A 102 -60.85 -35.41 -2.91
N ALA A 103 -61.13 -34.33 -3.65
CA ALA A 103 -62.10 -34.01 -4.73
C ALA A 103 -63.55 -34.00 -4.22
N ILE A 104 -64.46 -33.06 -4.56
CA ILE A 104 -64.60 -32.03 -5.63
C ILE A 104 -65.59 -30.94 -5.10
N PRO A 105 -66.14 -29.95 -5.86
CA PRO A 105 -65.75 -29.21 -7.08
C PRO A 105 -65.63 -27.68 -6.73
N PHE A 106 -65.95 -26.59 -7.45
CA PHE A 106 -66.21 -26.12 -8.86
C PHE A 106 -65.96 -24.57 -8.84
N SER A 107 -66.29 -23.62 -9.74
CA SER A 107 -66.77 -23.42 -11.15
C SER A 107 -66.71 -21.89 -11.42
N ALA A 108 -66.58 -21.29 -12.61
CA ALA A 108 -66.16 -21.68 -13.96
C ALA A 108 -66.00 -20.38 -14.81
N ALA A 109 -65.91 -20.48 -16.16
CA ALA A 109 -65.87 -19.40 -17.18
C ALA A 109 -64.58 -18.52 -17.24
N SER A 110 -64.02 -18.15 -18.40
CA SER A 110 -64.19 -18.64 -19.79
C SER A 110 -62.92 -18.38 -20.63
N ARG A 111 -62.75 -19.07 -21.77
CA ARG A 111 -61.62 -19.00 -22.73
C ARG A 111 -62.05 -18.27 -24.04
N PRO A 112 -61.17 -17.87 -25.01
CA PRO A 112 -60.05 -18.65 -25.56
C PRO A 112 -58.76 -17.88 -25.99
N LEU A 113 -57.85 -18.60 -26.68
CA LEU A 113 -56.62 -18.09 -27.32
C LEU A 113 -56.85 -17.60 -28.76
N LEU A 114 -55.95 -16.76 -29.28
CA LEU A 114 -55.46 -16.86 -30.66
C LEU A 114 -54.02 -16.30 -30.79
N GLN A 115 -53.31 -16.66 -31.87
CA GLN A 115 -52.00 -16.12 -32.26
C GLN A 115 -52.15 -15.09 -33.39
N LEU A 116 -51.20 -14.14 -33.56
CA LEU A 116 -50.54 -13.87 -34.85
C LEU A 116 -49.37 -12.86 -34.76
N ARG A 117 -48.67 -12.69 -35.89
CA ARG A 117 -47.39 -11.96 -36.10
C ARG A 117 -47.57 -10.44 -36.25
N HIS A 118 -46.49 -9.66 -36.08
CA HIS A 118 -45.74 -8.93 -37.13
C HIS A 118 -44.61 -8.08 -36.49
N GLN A 119 -43.33 -8.34 -36.83
CA GLN A 119 -42.48 -7.61 -37.79
C GLN A 119 -42.04 -6.18 -37.40
N PHE A 120 -40.72 -5.95 -37.35
CA PHE A 120 -39.96 -4.87 -38.03
C PHE A 120 -38.46 -5.29 -38.07
N PRO A 121 -37.57 -4.68 -38.90
CA PRO A 121 -36.56 -5.48 -39.61
C PRO A 121 -35.08 -5.14 -39.31
N VAL A 122 -34.20 -6.04 -39.77
CA VAL A 122 -32.74 -5.88 -39.80
C VAL A 122 -32.29 -5.68 -41.25
N SER A 123 -31.35 -4.76 -41.51
CA SER A 123 -30.35 -4.94 -42.57
C SER A 123 -29.11 -4.05 -42.40
N GLN A 124 -27.96 -4.60 -42.72
CA GLN A 124 -26.70 -3.88 -43.00
C GLN A 124 -26.62 -3.56 -44.49
N LYS A 125 -25.78 -2.59 -44.91
CA LYS A 125 -24.55 -2.87 -45.71
C LYS A 125 -23.87 -1.62 -46.30
N TYR A 126 -22.55 -1.79 -46.47
CA TYR A 126 -21.59 -1.03 -47.29
C TYR A 126 -22.09 -0.42 -48.61
N CYS A 127 -21.50 0.71 -49.01
CA CYS A 127 -20.72 0.76 -50.26
C CYS A 127 -19.60 1.83 -50.22
N ARG A 128 -18.80 1.95 -51.30
CA ARG A 128 -17.63 2.85 -51.44
C ARG A 128 -17.85 3.95 -52.49
N LEU A 129 -16.84 4.85 -52.58
CA LEU A 129 -16.30 5.56 -53.76
C LEU A 129 -16.68 7.04 -54.04
N ALA A 130 -15.60 7.83 -54.11
CA ALA A 130 -15.25 8.80 -55.16
C ALA A 130 -16.03 10.12 -55.33
N SER A 131 -15.39 11.20 -54.87
CA SER A 131 -15.09 12.46 -55.60
C SER A 131 -16.06 13.05 -56.63
N THR A 132 -16.38 14.33 -56.44
CA THR A 132 -16.36 15.36 -57.51
C THR A 132 -16.12 16.73 -56.89
N SER A 133 -15.91 17.77 -57.69
CA SER A 133 -15.31 19.05 -57.26
C SER A 133 -16.13 20.30 -57.65
N SER A 134 -15.70 21.44 -57.09
CA SER A 134 -15.74 22.80 -57.70
C SER A 134 -16.82 23.81 -57.27
N ALA A 135 -16.48 25.08 -57.55
CA ALA A 135 -17.31 26.29 -57.60
C ALA A 135 -17.77 26.92 -56.27
N ALA A 136 -16.97 27.90 -55.81
CA ALA A 136 -17.31 28.83 -54.74
C ALA A 136 -18.30 29.93 -55.19
N VAL A 137 -18.96 30.57 -54.23
CA VAL A 137 -19.50 31.94 -54.34
C VAL A 137 -18.88 32.77 -53.21
N ALA A 138 -18.36 33.95 -53.52
CA ALA A 138 -17.68 34.82 -52.55
C ALA A 138 -18.53 36.05 -52.20
N ILE A 139 -18.63 36.34 -50.90
CA ILE A 139 -19.08 37.65 -50.40
C ILE A 139 -18.01 38.19 -49.44
N ARG A 140 -17.66 39.46 -49.60
CA ARG A 140 -16.49 40.11 -48.98
C ARG A 140 -16.96 41.10 -47.92
N LEU A 141 -16.73 40.79 -46.64
CA LEU A 141 -16.97 41.71 -45.52
C LEU A 141 -15.64 42.14 -44.88
N LYS A 142 -15.66 43.33 -44.25
CA LYS A 142 -14.46 44.01 -43.74
C LYS A 142 -14.00 43.43 -42.40
N PRO A 143 -12.70 43.51 -42.06
CA PRO A 143 -12.26 43.21 -40.70
C PRO A 143 -12.80 44.26 -39.71
N THR A 144 -13.42 43.79 -38.63
CA THR A 144 -13.76 44.62 -37.47
C THR A 144 -12.69 44.42 -36.42
N THR A 145 -12.06 45.49 -35.97
CA THR A 145 -10.97 45.43 -34.98
C THR A 145 -11.54 45.22 -33.58
N THR A 146 -11.86 43.98 -33.22
CA THR A 146 -12.26 43.64 -31.85
C THR A 146 -11.03 43.74 -30.94
N THR A 147 -10.99 44.78 -30.10
CA THR A 147 -9.99 44.91 -29.04
C THR A 147 -10.13 43.72 -28.08
N LEU A 148 -9.05 42.97 -27.88
CA LEU A 148 -8.95 42.00 -26.81
C LEU A 148 -9.09 42.74 -25.46
N SER A 149 -10.24 42.59 -24.82
CA SER A 149 -10.39 42.93 -23.41
C SER A 149 -9.56 41.94 -22.59
N ASN A 150 -8.74 42.45 -21.68
CA ASN A 150 -8.10 41.64 -20.65
C ASN A 150 -9.18 41.17 -19.66
N GLU A 151 -9.88 40.08 -20.00
CA GLU A 151 -10.71 39.37 -19.04
C GLU A 151 -9.81 38.79 -17.96
N ILE A 152 -10.04 39.23 -16.72
CA ILE A 152 -9.37 38.68 -15.54
C ILE A 152 -9.73 37.18 -15.49
N PRO A 153 -8.75 36.26 -15.32
CA PRO A 153 -9.03 34.82 -15.29
C PRO A 153 -10.16 34.50 -14.31
N SER A 154 -11.16 33.76 -14.79
CA SER A 154 -12.35 33.42 -14.02
C SER A 154 -11.99 32.79 -12.68
N VAL A 155 -12.22 33.52 -11.58
CA VAL A 155 -12.05 32.99 -10.23
C VAL A 155 -12.88 31.73 -10.09
N MET A 156 -12.27 30.67 -9.57
CA MET A 156 -12.93 29.37 -9.40
C MET A 156 -14.15 29.51 -8.49
N ASP A 157 -15.29 28.91 -8.88
CA ASP A 157 -16.50 28.93 -8.07
C ASP A 157 -16.22 28.49 -6.63
N ALA A 158 -16.80 29.21 -5.66
CA ALA A 158 -16.48 29.00 -4.24
C ALA A 158 -16.85 27.60 -3.73
N LYS A 159 -17.89 26.95 -4.28
CA LYS A 159 -18.26 25.57 -3.91
C LYS A 159 -17.34 24.54 -4.55
N VAL A 160 -16.80 24.83 -5.73
CA VAL A 160 -15.75 24.04 -6.37
C VAL A 160 -14.44 24.19 -5.60
N LYS A 161 -14.02 25.42 -5.28
CA LYS A 161 -12.80 25.72 -4.49
C LYS A 161 -12.81 25.01 -3.14
N GLN A 162 -13.95 24.91 -2.46
CA GLN A 162 -14.10 24.19 -1.19
C GLN A 162 -13.58 22.75 -1.22
N GLN A 163 -13.62 22.07 -2.38
CA GLN A 163 -13.16 20.69 -2.54
C GLN A 163 -11.63 20.56 -2.60
N TYR A 164 -10.94 21.64 -2.97
CA TYR A 164 -9.47 21.72 -3.08
C TYR A 164 -8.82 22.42 -1.88
N LEU A 165 -9.58 22.92 -0.90
CA LEU A 165 -8.97 23.46 0.31
C LEU A 165 -8.26 22.34 1.09
N ALA A 166 -7.10 22.66 1.66
CA ALA A 166 -6.41 21.79 2.62
C ALA A 166 -7.36 21.38 3.78
N ASP A 167 -7.22 20.16 4.30
CA ASP A 167 -8.05 19.64 5.38
C ASP A 167 -7.75 20.44 6.68
N SER A 168 -8.77 20.79 7.47
CA SER A 168 -8.66 21.72 8.61
C SER A 168 -9.58 21.31 9.77
N PRO A 169 -9.05 20.75 10.87
CA PRO A 169 -7.67 20.31 11.05
C PRO A 169 -7.35 19.05 10.21
N PRO A 170 -6.09 18.84 9.78
CA PRO A 170 -5.62 17.56 9.27
C PRO A 170 -5.40 16.55 10.40
N THR A 171 -5.41 15.25 10.06
CA THR A 171 -5.11 14.18 11.02
C THR A 171 -3.61 13.95 11.11
N VAL A 172 -2.90 14.58 12.05
CA VAL A 172 -1.46 14.30 12.29
C VAL A 172 -1.30 13.13 13.26
N VAL A 173 -0.42 12.19 12.93
CA VAL A 173 -0.13 10.97 13.71
C VAL A 173 1.37 10.70 13.73
N ARG A 174 1.89 10.01 14.76
CA ARG A 174 3.29 9.56 14.79
C ARG A 174 3.40 8.09 14.38
N LEU A 175 4.47 7.74 13.67
CA LEU A 175 4.92 6.35 13.54
C LEU A 175 5.74 6.00 14.80
N GLU A 176 5.14 5.25 15.73
CA GLU A 176 5.88 4.70 16.86
C GLU A 176 6.93 3.71 16.32
N ILE A 177 8.20 3.89 16.69
CA ILE A 177 9.29 3.04 16.17
C ILE A 177 10.38 2.71 17.20
N LYS A 178 10.57 3.56 18.23
CA LYS A 178 11.67 3.44 19.19
C LYS A 178 11.93 2.03 19.75
N PRO A 179 10.96 1.22 20.21
CA PRO A 179 11.25 -0.12 20.74
C PRO A 179 11.93 -1.03 19.71
N HIS A 180 11.53 -0.91 18.43
CA HIS A 180 12.06 -1.70 17.33
C HIS A 180 13.43 -1.18 16.86
N PHE A 181 13.67 0.13 16.96
CA PHE A 181 15.00 0.72 16.73
C PHE A 181 15.99 0.40 17.86
N GLU A 182 15.58 0.47 19.12
CA GLU A 182 16.45 0.20 20.27
C GLU A 182 16.96 -1.25 20.26
N ALA A 183 16.14 -2.20 19.79
CA ALA A 183 16.47 -3.62 19.63
C ALA A 183 17.53 -3.95 18.56
N LEU A 184 17.85 -3.03 17.65
CA LEU A 184 18.91 -3.21 16.64
C LEU A 184 20.31 -3.13 17.27
N ASP A 185 21.31 -3.80 16.67
CA ASP A 185 22.72 -3.55 17.01
C ASP A 185 23.29 -2.27 16.35
N ASP A 186 24.48 -1.82 16.75
CA ASP A 186 25.09 -0.58 16.24
C ASP A 186 25.39 -0.62 14.72
N GLN A 187 25.61 -1.80 14.13
CA GLN A 187 25.78 -1.96 12.68
C GLN A 187 24.43 -1.87 11.96
N GLN A 188 23.40 -2.56 12.46
CA GLN A 188 22.03 -2.48 11.95
C GLN A 188 21.47 -1.06 12.03
N LYS A 189 21.77 -0.32 13.11
CA LYS A 189 21.40 1.10 13.26
C LYS A 189 22.07 2.00 12.22
N ARG A 190 23.35 1.77 11.88
CA ARG A 190 24.04 2.48 10.78
C ARG A 190 23.49 2.09 9.40
N TYR A 191 23.18 0.81 9.19
CA TYR A 191 22.53 0.31 7.97
C TYR A 191 21.19 1.03 7.72
N ALA A 192 20.31 1.03 8.73
CA ALA A 192 19.03 1.75 8.71
C ALA A 192 19.21 3.25 8.48
N HIS A 193 20.18 3.90 9.13
CA HIS A 193 20.48 5.33 8.93
C HIS A 193 20.82 5.66 7.48
N PHE A 194 21.75 4.93 6.86
CA PHE A 194 22.19 5.23 5.50
C PHE A 194 21.10 4.96 4.45
N ILE A 195 20.21 3.98 4.68
CA ILE A 195 19.01 3.77 3.84
C ILE A 195 18.01 4.92 4.04
N SER A 196 17.71 5.30 5.28
CA SER A 196 16.83 6.44 5.58
C SER A 196 17.31 7.72 4.89
N ARG A 197 18.64 7.96 4.96
CA ARG A 197 19.33 9.08 4.33
C ARG A 197 19.26 9.01 2.80
N ALA A 198 19.43 7.83 2.20
CA ALA A 198 19.29 7.64 0.75
C ALA A 198 17.85 7.90 0.27
N ALA A 199 16.85 7.34 0.94
CA ALA A 199 15.43 7.52 0.60
C ALA A 199 15.03 9.01 0.61
N PHE A 200 15.32 9.72 1.71
CA PHE A 200 15.00 11.14 1.85
C PHE A 200 15.83 12.07 0.95
N GLN A 201 17.04 11.69 0.53
CA GLN A 201 17.80 12.49 -0.44
C GLN A 201 17.10 12.63 -1.79
N GLY A 202 16.20 11.71 -2.15
CA GLY A 202 15.35 11.80 -3.33
C GLY A 202 14.05 12.60 -3.16
N THR A 203 13.77 13.23 -2.01
CA THR A 203 12.56 14.08 -1.86
C THR A 203 12.48 15.20 -2.91
N ARG A 204 13.61 15.75 -3.36
CA ARG A 204 13.66 16.72 -4.47
C ARG A 204 13.33 16.11 -5.83
N ILE A 205 13.48 14.79 -5.98
CA ILE A 205 13.00 14.02 -7.14
C ILE A 205 11.48 13.95 -7.09
N THR A 206 10.90 13.44 -5.99
CA THR A 206 9.44 13.33 -5.80
C THR A 206 8.74 14.67 -6.00
N LEU A 207 9.17 15.74 -5.32
CA LEU A 207 8.63 17.11 -5.49
C LEU A 207 8.61 17.56 -6.97
N ARG A 208 9.67 17.23 -7.70
CA ARG A 208 9.88 17.60 -9.11
C ARG A 208 9.18 16.66 -10.10
N GLN A 209 8.70 15.50 -9.65
CA GLN A 209 7.77 14.63 -10.38
C GLN A 209 6.32 15.11 -10.20
N VAL A 210 5.94 15.62 -9.01
CA VAL A 210 4.60 16.15 -8.72
C VAL A 210 4.26 17.39 -9.54
N SER A 211 4.96 18.52 -9.36
CA SER A 211 4.65 19.74 -10.11
C SER A 211 5.75 20.81 -10.05
N PRO A 212 5.79 21.80 -11.00
CA PRO A 212 6.82 22.84 -11.01
C PRO A 212 6.75 23.82 -9.83
N GLU A 213 5.60 23.98 -9.17
CA GLU A 213 5.47 24.77 -7.94
C GLU A 213 5.93 24.05 -6.68
N SER A 214 6.07 22.72 -6.69
CA SER A 214 6.30 21.95 -5.46
C SER A 214 7.69 22.20 -4.83
N GLU A 215 8.78 22.17 -5.60
CA GLU A 215 10.10 22.56 -5.06
C GLU A 215 10.14 24.01 -4.52
N PRO A 216 9.60 25.03 -5.22
CA PRO A 216 9.40 26.36 -4.66
C PRO A 216 8.57 26.44 -3.36
N ILE A 217 7.47 25.69 -3.25
CA ILE A 217 6.62 25.68 -2.04
C ILE A 217 7.38 25.05 -0.87
N TYR A 218 8.15 23.99 -1.12
CA TYR A 218 9.09 23.42 -0.16
C TYR A 218 10.11 24.47 0.29
N ASP A 219 10.76 25.18 -0.65
CA ASP A 219 11.72 26.25 -0.34
C ASP A 219 11.10 27.36 0.56
N LEU A 220 9.84 27.72 0.32
CA LEU A 220 9.09 28.69 1.14
C LEU A 220 8.89 28.18 2.57
N ILE A 221 8.38 26.94 2.73
CA ILE A 221 8.10 26.37 4.06
C ILE A 221 9.40 26.22 4.87
N ILE A 222 10.48 25.77 4.23
CA ILE A 222 11.79 25.58 4.86
C ILE A 222 12.48 26.91 5.21
N SER A 223 12.42 27.91 4.32
CA SER A 223 12.99 29.24 4.63
C SER A 223 12.22 29.96 5.74
N LEU A 224 10.88 29.83 5.79
CA LEU A 224 10.07 30.32 6.91
C LEU A 224 10.43 29.64 8.23
N TYR A 225 10.57 28.31 8.23
CA TYR A 225 10.99 27.55 9.42
C TYR A 225 12.37 28.01 9.93
N ARG A 226 13.33 28.26 9.03
CA ARG A 226 14.66 28.79 9.37
C ARG A 226 14.58 30.22 9.92
N ALA A 227 13.74 31.07 9.36
CA ALA A 227 13.56 32.46 9.79
C ALA A 227 12.93 32.59 11.19
N CYS A 228 12.15 31.60 11.63
CA CYS A 228 11.58 31.54 12.98
C CYS A 228 12.29 30.58 13.96
N ASN A 229 13.18 29.70 13.47
CA ASN A 229 13.75 28.57 14.23
C ASN A 229 12.65 27.74 14.92
N GLY A 230 11.55 27.48 14.22
CA GLY A 230 10.37 26.80 14.74
C GLY A 230 9.41 27.65 15.58
N ASP A 231 9.77 28.87 16.02
CA ASP A 231 8.87 29.74 16.79
C ASP A 231 7.88 30.49 15.87
N TRP A 232 6.89 29.72 15.41
CA TRP A 232 5.80 30.17 14.55
C TRP A 232 4.95 31.28 15.18
N ASN A 233 4.81 31.29 16.51
CA ASN A 233 4.03 32.30 17.23
C ASN A 233 4.75 33.65 17.23
N SER A 234 6.05 33.69 17.56
CA SER A 234 6.86 34.92 17.42
C SER A 234 6.94 35.40 15.98
N LEU A 235 6.94 34.50 14.99
CA LEU A 235 6.89 34.90 13.58
C LEU A 235 5.60 35.62 13.23
N ALA A 236 4.44 35.06 13.57
CA ALA A 236 3.15 35.69 13.32
C ALA A 236 2.98 37.03 14.05
N GLN A 237 3.49 37.15 15.28
CA GLN A 237 3.54 38.42 16.01
C GLN A 237 4.41 39.47 15.29
N LYS A 238 5.60 39.09 14.82
CA LYS A 238 6.52 39.98 14.07
C LYS A 238 5.94 40.47 12.75
N THR A 239 5.11 39.65 12.09
CA THR A 239 4.47 39.97 10.79
C THR A 239 3.05 40.51 10.93
N SER A 240 2.49 40.61 12.14
CA SER A 240 1.09 40.97 12.41
C SER A 240 0.06 40.04 11.73
N VAL A 241 0.43 38.78 11.49
CA VAL A 241 -0.48 37.75 10.95
C VAL A 241 -1.30 37.14 12.09
N SER A 242 -2.61 36.94 11.87
CA SER A 242 -3.48 36.38 12.91
C SER A 242 -3.12 34.92 13.24
N ALA A 243 -3.37 34.49 14.47
CA ALA A 243 -3.16 33.10 14.90
C ALA A 243 -3.98 32.09 14.06
N GLU A 244 -5.15 32.50 13.57
CA GLU A 244 -5.94 31.69 12.64
C GLU A 244 -5.27 31.55 11.26
N ASN A 245 -4.76 32.63 10.68
CA ASN A 245 -4.02 32.57 9.43
C ASN A 245 -2.73 31.76 9.57
N LEU A 246 -2.01 31.91 10.69
CA LEU A 246 -0.87 31.05 11.02
C LEU A 246 -1.28 29.57 11.08
N ARG A 247 -2.37 29.23 11.79
CA ARG A 247 -2.91 27.86 11.83
C ARG A 247 -3.20 27.34 10.43
N PHE A 248 -3.90 28.10 9.60
CA PHE A 248 -4.21 27.70 8.22
C PHE A 248 -2.97 27.53 7.33
N PHE A 249 -1.87 28.26 7.58
CA PHE A 249 -0.59 28.02 6.94
C PHE A 249 0.06 26.71 7.43
N LEU A 250 0.08 26.47 8.74
CA LEU A 250 0.67 25.26 9.33
C LEU A 250 -0.09 23.98 8.95
N GLU A 251 -1.43 24.04 8.89
CA GLU A 251 -2.28 22.94 8.41
C GLU A 251 -1.97 22.60 6.94
N TYR A 252 -1.77 23.62 6.09
CA TYR A 252 -1.33 23.42 4.70
C TYR A 252 0.08 22.87 4.62
N ALA A 253 1.03 23.42 5.39
CA ALA A 253 2.42 22.99 5.39
C ALA A 253 2.54 21.52 5.83
N ALA A 254 1.88 21.11 6.91
CA ALA A 254 1.86 19.72 7.36
C ALA A 254 1.35 18.76 6.27
N GLN A 255 0.31 19.15 5.53
CA GLN A 255 -0.22 18.36 4.42
C GLN A 255 0.70 18.36 3.19
N PHE A 256 1.27 19.51 2.82
CA PHE A 256 2.22 19.63 1.70
C PHE A 256 3.44 18.71 1.91
N LEU A 257 4.02 18.77 3.10
CA LEU A 257 5.19 18.00 3.49
C LEU A 257 4.86 16.50 3.63
N GLY A 258 3.67 16.16 4.14
CA GLY A 258 3.17 14.78 4.24
C GLY A 258 2.72 14.13 2.92
N ASN A 259 2.48 14.92 1.86
CA ASN A 259 2.20 14.42 0.50
C ASN A 259 3.41 14.58 -0.45
N CYS A 260 4.55 15.08 0.04
CA CYS A 260 5.74 15.40 -0.73
C CYS A 260 5.46 16.28 -1.98
N GLY A 261 4.50 17.22 -1.87
CA GLY A 261 4.07 18.06 -2.99
C GLY A 261 2.69 18.70 -2.82
N SER A 262 2.29 19.50 -3.81
CA SER A 262 1.03 20.28 -3.79
C SER A 262 -0.23 19.54 -4.25
N TYR A 263 -0.10 18.26 -4.63
CA TYR A 263 -1.20 17.39 -5.07
C TYR A 263 -1.27 16.16 -4.16
N LYS A 264 -2.49 15.80 -3.71
CA LYS A 264 -2.70 14.72 -2.74
C LYS A 264 -2.17 13.40 -3.31
N GLY A 265 -1.20 12.76 -2.66
CA GLY A 265 -0.63 11.47 -3.07
C GLY A 265 -1.66 10.32 -3.07
N PHE A 266 -2.83 10.55 -2.47
CA PHE A 266 -4.00 9.70 -2.62
C PHE A 266 -5.16 10.49 -3.22
N GLY A 267 -5.32 10.41 -4.55
CA GLY A 267 -6.42 11.02 -5.30
C GLY A 267 -6.03 12.22 -6.18
N ASP A 268 -4.74 12.52 -6.30
CA ASP A 268 -4.07 13.32 -7.34
C ASP A 268 -4.67 14.69 -7.71
N SER A 269 -5.42 15.25 -6.76
CA SER A 269 -5.98 16.58 -6.81
C SER A 269 -5.07 17.56 -6.07
N LYS A 270 -4.86 18.73 -6.66
CA LYS A 270 -4.18 19.86 -6.03
C LYS A 270 -4.92 20.25 -4.74
N PHE A 271 -4.17 20.63 -3.71
CA PHE A 271 -4.76 21.26 -2.54
C PHE A 271 -4.12 22.61 -2.26
N VAL A 272 -4.93 23.55 -1.78
CA VAL A 272 -4.57 24.96 -1.62
C VAL A 272 -4.73 25.42 -0.17
N PRO A 273 -3.89 26.34 0.31
CA PRO A 273 -3.97 26.83 1.69
C PRO A 273 -5.26 27.60 1.95
N ARG A 274 -5.70 27.56 3.22
CA ARG A 274 -6.83 28.38 3.72
C ARG A 274 -6.44 29.79 4.14
N ILE A 275 -5.14 30.03 4.39
CA ILE A 275 -4.60 31.37 4.66
C ILE A 275 -4.77 32.25 3.40
N PRO A 276 -5.32 33.48 3.53
CA PRO A 276 -5.39 34.43 2.42
C PRO A 276 -4.03 34.75 1.78
N ALA A 277 -4.01 35.04 0.48
CA ALA A 277 -2.76 35.21 -0.28
C ALA A 277 -1.93 36.42 0.18
N ASP A 278 -2.60 37.50 0.59
CA ASP A 278 -2.01 38.68 1.23
C ASP A 278 -1.46 38.37 2.62
N ALA A 279 -2.20 37.61 3.44
CA ALA A 279 -1.72 37.17 4.75
C ALA A 279 -0.48 36.26 4.64
N LEU A 280 -0.43 35.37 3.64
CA LEU A 280 0.75 34.54 3.36
C LEU A 280 1.92 35.37 2.82
N GLN A 281 1.65 36.37 1.96
CA GLN A 281 2.67 37.34 1.51
C GLN A 281 3.28 38.12 2.68
N THR A 282 2.45 38.56 3.63
CA THR A 282 2.89 39.25 4.85
C THR A 282 3.71 38.32 5.75
N LEU A 283 3.29 37.08 5.95
CA LEU A 283 4.08 36.07 6.68
C LEU A 283 5.45 35.84 6.02
N ALA A 284 5.48 35.73 4.69
CA ALA A 284 6.69 35.56 3.90
C ALA A 284 7.57 36.82 3.79
N SER A 285 7.11 37.99 4.22
CA SER A 285 7.89 39.23 4.12
C SER A 285 8.88 39.45 5.27
N VAL A 286 9.06 38.46 6.15
CA VAL A 286 10.00 38.52 7.31
C VAL A 286 11.47 38.65 6.89
N THR A 287 11.87 38.07 5.75
CA THR A 287 13.23 38.20 5.19
C THR A 287 13.20 38.32 3.67
N PRO A 288 14.27 38.84 3.02
CA PRO A 288 14.39 38.81 1.57
C PRO A 288 14.36 37.40 0.98
N GLU A 289 14.92 36.40 1.69
CA GLU A 289 14.91 34.99 1.28
C GLU A 289 13.49 34.40 1.28
N THR A 290 12.77 34.52 2.40
CA THR A 290 11.39 34.03 2.52
C THR A 290 10.44 34.70 1.52
N LYS A 291 10.62 36.00 1.26
CA LYS A 291 9.86 36.73 0.25
C LYS A 291 10.18 36.23 -1.16
N ALA A 292 11.45 36.04 -1.50
CA ALA A 292 11.84 35.49 -2.80
C ALA A 292 11.33 34.06 -3.02
N ALA A 293 11.32 33.23 -1.97
CA ALA A 293 10.74 31.90 -2.00
C ALA A 293 9.22 31.93 -2.23
N TRP A 294 8.49 32.83 -1.56
CA TRP A 294 7.05 33.03 -1.80
C TRP A 294 6.76 33.55 -3.22
N GLU A 295 7.55 34.49 -3.72
CA GLU A 295 7.41 34.97 -5.10
C GLU A 295 7.68 33.85 -6.12
N LYS A 296 8.68 33.00 -5.90
CA LYS A 296 8.95 31.80 -6.71
C LYS A 296 7.77 30.82 -6.66
N ALA A 297 7.32 30.47 -5.46
CA ALA A 297 6.20 29.55 -5.22
C ALA A 297 4.85 30.03 -5.80
N THR A 298 4.66 31.35 -5.90
CA THR A 298 3.46 31.94 -6.49
C THR A 298 3.54 32.04 -8.02
N LYS A 299 4.74 32.12 -8.61
CA LYS A 299 4.97 32.34 -10.05
C LYS A 299 5.32 31.06 -10.84
N SER A 300 5.80 30.01 -10.17
CA SER A 300 6.10 28.72 -10.81
C SER A 300 4.85 27.86 -10.98
N GLY A 301 4.80 27.07 -12.07
CA GLY A 301 3.77 26.04 -12.27
C GLY A 301 2.34 26.56 -12.18
N GLY A 302 1.51 25.89 -11.37
CA GLY A 302 0.16 26.33 -11.04
C GLY A 302 0.07 27.28 -9.83
N GLY A 303 1.20 27.78 -9.28
CA GLY A 303 1.23 28.61 -8.06
C GLY A 303 0.82 27.88 -6.77
N ILE A 304 0.71 28.60 -5.65
CA ILE A 304 0.30 28.00 -4.35
C ILE A 304 -1.24 27.80 -4.26
N TYR A 305 -2.00 28.64 -4.96
CA TYR A 305 -3.46 28.72 -4.88
C TYR A 305 -4.15 28.03 -6.07
N GLU A 306 -5.45 28.28 -6.28
CA GLU A 306 -6.21 27.74 -7.40
C GLU A 306 -5.65 28.18 -8.77
N THR A 307 -5.74 27.28 -9.75
CA THR A 307 -5.31 27.50 -11.13
C THR A 307 -6.41 28.11 -11.99
N ALA A 308 -6.03 28.74 -13.10
CA ALA A 308 -6.98 29.37 -14.05
C ALA A 308 -7.93 28.37 -14.75
N THR A 309 -7.67 27.06 -14.66
CA THR A 309 -8.55 26.00 -15.13
C THR A 309 -8.65 24.89 -14.09
N THR A 310 -9.82 24.24 -14.00
CA THR A 310 -10.02 23.08 -13.10
C THR A 310 -9.20 21.87 -13.54
N SER A 311 -8.88 21.71 -14.83
CA SER A 311 -8.02 20.62 -15.32
C SER A 311 -6.63 20.65 -14.66
N LEU A 312 -6.05 21.84 -14.48
CA LEU A 312 -4.76 22.03 -13.79
C LEU A 312 -4.84 21.85 -12.25
N MET A 313 -6.02 21.55 -11.69
CA MET A 313 -6.14 21.10 -10.29
C MET A 313 -6.01 19.58 -10.14
N HIS A 314 -5.67 18.84 -11.19
CA HIS A 314 -5.48 17.39 -11.17
C HIS A 314 -4.20 17.00 -11.90
N LEU A 315 -3.53 15.94 -11.44
CA LEU A 315 -2.51 15.29 -12.25
C LEU A 315 -3.16 14.50 -13.41
N GLY A 316 -2.48 14.43 -14.54
CA GLY A 316 -3.02 13.78 -15.74
C GLY A 316 -2.24 14.10 -17.01
N TYR A 317 -2.80 13.68 -18.15
CA TYR A 317 -2.22 13.96 -19.46
C TYR A 317 -2.18 15.48 -19.80
N PRO A 318 -1.03 16.03 -20.22
CA PRO A 318 -0.90 17.44 -20.60
C PRO A 318 -1.85 17.89 -21.71
N GLU A 319 -2.15 17.01 -22.69
CA GLU A 319 -3.08 17.29 -23.81
C GLU A 319 -4.51 17.62 -23.32
N ASN A 320 -4.90 17.11 -22.16
CA ASN A 320 -6.20 17.38 -21.53
C ASN A 320 -6.19 18.65 -20.65
N GLY A 321 -5.06 19.37 -20.59
CA GLY A 321 -4.84 20.51 -19.71
C GLY A 321 -4.61 20.14 -18.24
N HIS A 322 -4.20 18.91 -17.95
CA HIS A 322 -3.81 18.47 -16.60
C HIS A 322 -2.33 18.73 -16.31
N MET A 323 -1.96 18.66 -15.03
CA MET A 323 -0.56 18.76 -14.60
C MET A 323 0.16 17.41 -14.75
N SER A 324 1.37 17.40 -15.32
CA SER A 324 2.30 16.28 -15.17
C SER A 324 3.73 16.72 -15.47
N THR A 325 4.63 16.51 -14.51
CA THR A 325 6.06 16.83 -14.63
C THR A 325 6.93 15.63 -15.06
N TYR A 326 6.31 14.49 -15.38
CA TYR A 326 6.91 13.43 -16.20
C TYR A 326 7.08 13.86 -17.67
N TYR A 327 6.37 14.91 -18.10
CA TYR A 327 6.49 15.53 -19.43
C TYR A 327 7.01 16.98 -19.36
N PRO A 328 8.21 17.22 -18.78
CA PRO A 328 8.68 18.56 -18.46
C PRO A 328 8.87 19.41 -19.73
N ASN A 329 8.56 20.70 -19.62
CA ASN A 329 8.73 21.71 -20.69
C ASN A 329 8.07 21.35 -22.04
N SER A 330 7.00 20.54 -22.02
CA SER A 330 6.41 19.94 -23.22
C SER A 330 4.96 20.36 -23.47
N PRO A 331 4.64 21.67 -23.63
CA PRO A 331 3.26 22.17 -23.70
C PRO A 331 2.47 21.75 -24.95
N THR A 332 3.10 21.04 -25.88
CA THR A 332 2.50 20.60 -27.15
C THR A 332 2.63 19.08 -27.38
N ILE A 333 2.97 18.30 -26.35
CA ILE A 333 3.05 16.84 -26.44
C ILE A 333 1.63 16.22 -26.42
N THR A 334 1.37 15.25 -27.30
CA THR A 334 0.08 14.56 -27.39
C THR A 334 0.13 13.18 -26.73
N ASN A 335 -1.05 12.66 -26.39
CA ASN A 335 -1.19 11.32 -25.80
C ASN A 335 -0.80 10.22 -26.82
N GLU A 336 -0.96 10.50 -28.12
CA GLU A 336 -0.45 9.63 -29.19
C GLU A 336 1.09 9.62 -29.25
N GLU A 337 1.75 10.77 -29.16
CA GLU A 337 3.23 10.84 -29.12
C GLU A 337 3.81 10.11 -27.91
N ILE A 338 3.22 10.30 -26.73
CA ILE A 338 3.60 9.60 -25.50
C ILE A 338 3.51 8.08 -25.69
N SER A 339 2.38 7.61 -26.24
CA SER A 339 2.12 6.18 -26.45
C SER A 339 3.06 5.56 -27.49
N LEU A 340 3.29 6.26 -28.61
CA LEU A 340 4.20 5.82 -29.67
C LEU A 340 5.65 5.70 -29.16
N ILE A 341 6.08 6.62 -28.30
CA ILE A 341 7.42 6.59 -27.71
C ILE A 341 7.52 5.48 -26.65
N ALA A 342 6.48 5.23 -25.85
CA ALA A 342 6.46 4.10 -24.92
C ALA A 342 6.61 2.75 -25.64
N SER A 343 5.82 2.49 -26.69
CA SER A 343 5.96 1.27 -27.50
C SER A 343 7.30 1.19 -28.26
N PHE A 344 7.90 2.33 -28.62
CA PHE A 344 9.24 2.35 -29.19
C PHE A 344 10.31 1.93 -28.18
N LEU A 345 10.23 2.41 -26.93
CA LEU A 345 11.14 2.02 -25.85
C LEU A 345 10.99 0.54 -25.48
N GLU A 346 9.74 0.04 -25.41
CA GLU A 346 9.44 -1.39 -25.26
C GLU A 346 10.13 -2.24 -26.35
N HIS A 347 10.03 -1.83 -27.61
CA HIS A 347 10.71 -2.51 -28.73
C HIS A 347 12.25 -2.41 -28.66
N LYS A 348 12.82 -1.28 -28.19
CA LYS A 348 14.25 -1.16 -27.89
C LYS A 348 14.67 -1.92 -26.61
N LYS A 349 13.70 -2.40 -25.82
CA LYS A 349 13.88 -2.97 -24.47
C LYS A 349 14.56 -2.03 -23.47
N LEU A 350 14.36 -0.72 -23.63
CA LEU A 350 14.78 0.26 -22.63
C LEU A 350 13.66 0.42 -21.61
N LEU A 351 13.99 0.17 -20.34
CA LEU A 351 13.07 0.26 -19.22
C LEU A 351 12.73 1.74 -18.93
N PRO A 352 11.43 2.10 -18.79
CA PRO A 352 10.99 3.50 -18.69
C PRO A 352 10.95 4.09 -17.27
N GLU A 353 11.12 3.30 -16.21
CA GLU A 353 10.71 3.66 -14.85
C GLU A 353 11.45 4.89 -14.29
N ASN A 354 12.75 5.03 -14.56
CA ASN A 354 13.60 6.13 -14.08
C ASN A 354 13.68 7.32 -15.06
N THR A 355 12.69 7.45 -15.95
CA THR A 355 12.75 8.39 -17.09
C THR A 355 11.68 9.48 -17.04
N ARG A 356 11.95 10.59 -17.74
CA ARG A 356 10.98 11.64 -18.07
C ARG A 356 11.11 12.00 -19.54
N LEU A 357 10.02 12.42 -20.19
CA LEU A 357 9.97 12.62 -21.65
C LEU A 357 9.74 14.08 -22.00
N ARG A 358 10.73 14.74 -22.60
CA ARG A 358 10.60 16.12 -23.11
C ARG A 358 10.41 16.12 -24.62
N LYS A 359 9.44 16.90 -25.12
CA LYS A 359 9.29 17.28 -26.52
C LYS A 359 9.98 18.63 -26.76
N THR A 360 10.78 18.75 -27.81
CA THR A 360 11.52 19.97 -28.15
C THR A 360 10.69 20.94 -28.99
N GLU A 361 11.16 22.19 -29.14
CA GLU A 361 10.57 23.16 -30.08
C GLU A 361 10.66 22.71 -31.55
N SER A 362 11.65 21.86 -31.90
CA SER A 362 11.72 21.23 -33.22
C SER A 362 10.71 20.08 -33.40
N GLY A 363 10.00 19.67 -32.35
CA GLY A 363 9.13 18.50 -32.33
C GLY A 363 9.89 17.16 -32.35
N ASP A 364 11.16 17.18 -31.95
CA ASP A 364 11.93 15.99 -31.58
C ASP A 364 11.72 15.68 -30.10
N PHE A 365 12.33 14.61 -29.60
CA PHE A 365 12.11 14.12 -28.24
C PHE A 365 13.43 13.85 -27.51
N GLU A 366 13.39 14.03 -26.20
CA GLU A 366 14.49 13.75 -25.29
C GLU A 366 13.98 12.88 -24.13
N LEU A 367 14.52 11.68 -24.00
CA LEU A 367 14.33 10.84 -22.83
C LEU A 367 15.37 11.26 -21.78
N LEU A 368 14.90 11.95 -20.75
CA LEU A 368 15.70 12.30 -19.58
C LEU A 368 15.81 11.04 -18.72
N ILE A 369 17.03 10.63 -18.37
CA ILE A 369 17.32 9.42 -17.58
C ILE A 369 17.94 9.87 -16.25
N ALA A 370 17.38 9.40 -15.14
CA ALA A 370 17.87 9.74 -13.81
C ALA A 370 19.20 9.03 -13.49
N SER A 371 20.27 9.80 -13.31
CA SER A 371 21.62 9.30 -13.03
C SER A 371 22.51 10.38 -12.42
N ALA A 372 23.46 10.00 -11.56
CA ALA A 372 24.48 10.92 -11.07
C ALA A 372 25.41 11.39 -12.20
N ASP A 373 25.87 10.45 -13.03
CA ASP A 373 26.70 10.72 -14.19
C ASP A 373 25.87 11.31 -15.33
N LYS A 374 26.35 12.42 -15.89
CA LYS A 374 25.73 13.09 -17.06
C LYS A 374 26.16 12.48 -18.39
N SER A 375 27.20 11.65 -18.37
CA SER A 375 27.80 10.97 -19.53
C SER A 375 28.42 9.62 -19.12
N PRO A 376 27.65 8.65 -18.59
CA PRO A 376 28.17 7.33 -18.23
C PRO A 376 28.79 6.62 -19.45
N ALA A 377 29.72 5.69 -19.22
CA ALA A 377 30.35 4.91 -20.29
C ALA A 377 29.33 4.01 -21.01
N GLY A 378 29.53 3.73 -22.30
CA GLY A 378 28.61 2.89 -23.09
C GLY A 378 28.43 1.46 -22.54
N THR A 379 29.42 0.96 -21.80
CA THR A 379 29.39 -0.31 -21.05
C THR A 379 28.41 -0.34 -19.88
N ASP A 380 27.96 0.82 -19.42
CA ASP A 380 27.17 1.00 -18.20
C ASP A 380 25.81 1.66 -18.45
N ARG A 381 25.42 1.71 -19.73
CA ARG A 381 24.10 2.13 -20.23
C ARG A 381 23.35 0.93 -20.77
N ASP A 382 22.06 0.82 -20.45
CA ASP A 382 21.20 -0.27 -20.96
C ASP A 382 21.00 -0.18 -22.50
N ALA A 383 21.17 1.01 -23.08
CA ALA A 383 21.15 1.26 -24.51
C ALA A 383 22.51 1.07 -25.22
N GLY A 384 23.58 0.70 -24.49
CA GLY A 384 24.94 0.64 -25.02
C GLY A 384 25.48 2.00 -25.46
N ASP A 385 26.25 2.04 -26.55
CA ASP A 385 26.80 3.29 -27.12
C ASP A 385 25.74 4.22 -27.75
N ALA A 386 24.47 3.81 -27.81
CA ALA A 386 23.41 4.66 -28.34
C ALA A 386 23.19 5.90 -27.45
N TYR A 387 23.11 7.07 -28.10
CA TYR A 387 22.76 8.34 -27.49
C TYR A 387 21.55 9.01 -28.17
N GLN A 388 21.14 8.50 -29.33
CA GLN A 388 19.91 8.90 -30.02
C GLN A 388 19.41 7.75 -30.90
N TRP A 389 18.13 7.78 -31.23
CA TRP A 389 17.52 6.95 -32.26
C TRP A 389 16.66 7.80 -33.21
N GLU A 390 16.65 7.44 -34.49
CA GLU A 390 15.60 7.87 -35.41
C GLU A 390 14.29 7.17 -35.03
N LEU A 391 13.17 7.88 -35.09
CA LEU A 391 11.84 7.35 -34.81
C LEU A 391 11.15 6.85 -36.08
N GLU A 392 10.19 5.95 -35.88
CA GLU A 392 9.57 5.14 -36.93
C GLU A 392 8.05 5.40 -37.02
N GLY A 393 7.42 4.93 -38.11
CA GLY A 393 5.96 5.02 -38.30
C GLY A 393 5.44 6.46 -38.29
N LYS A 394 4.50 6.78 -37.39
CA LYS A 394 3.89 8.12 -37.28
C LYS A 394 4.88 9.23 -36.87
N LEU A 395 6.02 8.88 -36.29
CA LEU A 395 7.07 9.83 -35.88
C LEU A 395 8.28 9.79 -36.83
N GLN A 396 8.12 9.24 -38.04
CA GLN A 396 9.21 9.13 -39.02
C GLN A 396 9.83 10.50 -39.35
N GLY A 397 11.15 10.59 -39.25
CA GLY A 397 11.89 11.85 -39.42
C GLY A 397 11.94 12.75 -38.18
N LYS A 398 11.58 12.21 -37.01
CA LYS A 398 11.90 12.75 -35.69
C LYS A 398 12.95 11.89 -34.99
N THR A 399 13.65 12.48 -34.04
CA THR A 399 14.65 11.82 -33.21
C THR A 399 14.20 11.68 -31.76
N LEU A 400 14.69 10.64 -31.08
CA LEU A 400 14.63 10.48 -29.63
C LEU A 400 16.06 10.42 -29.09
N ARG A 401 16.50 11.49 -28.40
CA ARG A 401 17.81 11.59 -27.76
C ARG A 401 17.76 11.06 -26.32
N LEU A 402 18.76 10.29 -25.91
CA LEU A 402 18.94 9.85 -24.52
C LEU A 402 19.78 10.89 -23.78
N VAL A 403 19.25 11.43 -22.68
CA VAL A 403 19.85 12.53 -21.92
C VAL A 403 20.01 12.09 -20.46
N PHE A 404 21.21 11.60 -20.13
CA PHE A 404 21.61 11.23 -18.78
C PHE A 404 21.81 12.47 -17.90
N GLY A 405 21.76 12.27 -16.58
CA GLY A 405 22.02 13.32 -15.60
C GLY A 405 20.77 14.04 -15.08
N ASP A 406 19.57 13.54 -15.35
CA ASP A 406 18.38 14.04 -14.66
C ASP A 406 18.52 13.73 -13.16
N HIS A 407 18.11 14.69 -12.32
CA HIS A 407 18.28 14.61 -10.86
C HIS A 407 19.72 14.34 -10.37
N SER A 408 20.74 14.67 -11.17
CA SER A 408 22.13 14.26 -10.92
C SER A 408 22.73 14.66 -9.56
N GLU A 409 22.30 15.78 -8.97
CA GLU A 409 22.75 16.18 -7.64
C GLU A 409 22.13 15.31 -6.54
N GLU A 410 20.84 14.97 -6.65
CA GLU A 410 20.17 14.01 -5.78
C GLU A 410 20.75 12.61 -5.96
N MET A 411 20.84 12.12 -7.20
CA MET A 411 21.31 10.77 -7.53
C MET A 411 22.75 10.54 -7.04
N ALA A 412 23.63 11.55 -7.08
CA ALA A 412 24.96 11.48 -6.51
C ALA A 412 24.96 11.32 -4.97
N LYS A 413 24.09 12.06 -4.27
CA LYS A 413 23.90 11.92 -2.81
C LYS A 413 23.38 10.51 -2.47
N ILE A 414 22.32 10.08 -3.17
CA ILE A 414 21.65 8.78 -3.00
C ILE A 414 22.65 7.63 -3.21
N ALA A 415 23.41 7.66 -4.31
CA ALA A 415 24.44 6.65 -4.62
C ALA A 415 25.48 6.53 -3.49
N GLN A 416 26.01 7.65 -2.99
CA GLN A 416 26.95 7.61 -1.86
C GLN A 416 26.30 7.06 -0.58
N SER A 417 25.02 7.33 -0.31
CA SER A 417 24.32 6.80 0.85
C SER A 417 24.06 5.29 0.76
N VAL A 418 23.60 4.75 -0.38
CA VAL A 418 23.45 3.28 -0.54
C VAL A 418 24.80 2.57 -0.49
N LYS A 419 25.88 3.20 -0.95
CA LYS A 419 27.24 2.67 -0.78
C LYS A 419 27.64 2.56 0.70
N GLN A 420 27.27 3.53 1.56
CA GLN A 420 27.48 3.44 3.01
C GLN A 420 26.57 2.42 3.69
N ALA A 421 25.33 2.23 3.21
CA ALA A 421 24.48 1.12 3.63
C ALA A 421 25.14 -0.23 3.28
N GLY A 422 25.66 -0.39 2.05
CA GLY A 422 26.42 -1.56 1.63
C GLY A 422 27.64 -1.87 2.51
N LEU A 423 28.31 -0.86 3.07
CA LEU A 423 29.41 -1.06 4.04
C LEU A 423 28.95 -1.53 5.43
N ASN A 424 27.68 -1.28 5.80
CA ASN A 424 27.08 -1.71 7.07
C ASN A 424 26.16 -2.94 6.92
N ALA A 425 25.98 -3.46 5.69
CA ALA A 425 25.13 -4.60 5.36
C ALA A 425 25.45 -5.86 6.20
N ALA A 426 24.40 -6.53 6.69
CA ALA A 426 24.51 -7.68 7.60
C ALA A 426 25.07 -8.94 6.89
N ASN A 427 24.86 -9.07 5.58
CA ASN A 427 25.27 -10.25 4.80
C ASN A 427 25.71 -9.89 3.36
N ASP A 428 26.22 -10.87 2.62
CA ASP A 428 26.71 -10.65 1.25
C ASP A 428 25.61 -10.41 0.19
N ILE A 429 24.35 -10.77 0.48
CA ILE A 429 23.21 -10.50 -0.40
C ILE A 429 22.91 -9.00 -0.37
N GLN A 430 22.75 -8.44 0.83
CA GLN A 430 22.62 -6.99 1.05
C GLN A 430 23.81 -6.21 0.49
N ARG A 431 25.05 -6.72 0.62
CA ARG A 431 26.23 -6.09 0.00
C ARG A 431 26.13 -5.99 -1.52
N ARG A 432 25.72 -7.06 -2.21
CA ARG A 432 25.56 -7.06 -3.68
C ARG A 432 24.37 -6.21 -4.12
N MET A 433 23.25 -6.26 -3.39
CA MET A 433 22.10 -5.40 -3.60
C MET A 433 22.50 -3.91 -3.60
N HIS A 434 23.23 -3.45 -2.57
CA HIS A 434 23.70 -2.06 -2.49
C HIS A 434 24.81 -1.71 -3.50
N GLN A 435 25.60 -2.67 -3.98
CA GLN A 435 26.54 -2.47 -5.08
C GLN A 435 25.81 -2.18 -6.40
N GLU A 436 24.72 -2.90 -6.68
CA GLU A 436 23.91 -2.73 -7.89
C GLU A 436 22.98 -1.49 -7.79
N TYR A 437 22.48 -1.13 -6.60
CA TYR A 437 21.87 0.20 -6.37
C TYR A 437 22.88 1.32 -6.63
N PHE A 438 24.11 1.21 -6.09
CA PHE A 438 25.17 2.20 -6.35
C PHE A 438 25.45 2.34 -7.85
N LYS A 439 25.56 1.23 -8.59
CA LYS A 439 25.72 1.25 -10.04
C LYS A 439 24.54 1.94 -10.73
N SER A 440 23.31 1.48 -10.46
CA SER A 440 22.08 2.00 -11.06
C SER A 440 21.95 3.51 -10.85
N PHE A 441 22.06 4.00 -9.62
CA PHE A 441 21.88 5.41 -9.31
C PHE A 441 23.05 6.27 -9.82
N THR A 442 24.23 5.69 -10.00
CA THR A 442 25.35 6.38 -10.66
C THR A 442 25.12 6.53 -12.16
N THR A 443 24.78 5.45 -12.88
CA THR A 443 24.82 5.41 -14.36
C THR A 443 23.47 5.47 -15.06
N GLY A 444 22.36 5.37 -14.32
CA GLY A 444 21.00 5.33 -14.85
C GLY A 444 20.55 3.97 -15.39
N SER A 445 21.33 2.91 -15.16
CA SER A 445 20.99 1.54 -15.56
C SER A 445 19.86 0.96 -14.71
N LEU A 446 18.75 0.59 -15.35
CA LEU A 446 17.65 -0.14 -14.73
C LEU A 446 17.83 -1.66 -14.78
N GLU A 447 18.66 -2.22 -15.68
CA GLU A 447 19.04 -3.64 -15.51
C GLU A 447 19.98 -3.85 -14.31
N ALA A 448 20.79 -2.86 -13.92
CA ALA A 448 21.47 -2.85 -12.62
C ALA A 448 20.45 -2.78 -11.46
N TYR A 449 19.42 -1.92 -11.56
CA TYR A 449 18.34 -1.86 -10.57
C TYR A 449 17.60 -3.21 -10.46
N LYS A 450 17.25 -3.83 -11.59
CA LYS A 450 16.66 -5.17 -11.58
C LYS A 450 17.60 -6.22 -10.99
N GLN A 451 18.92 -6.06 -11.15
CA GLN A 451 19.88 -6.95 -10.50
C GLN A 451 19.98 -6.74 -8.98
N SER A 452 19.86 -5.51 -8.45
CA SER A 452 19.73 -5.32 -7.00
C SER A 452 18.44 -5.95 -6.48
N GLN A 453 17.31 -5.79 -7.19
CA GLN A 453 16.03 -6.43 -6.86
C GLN A 453 16.11 -7.96 -6.87
N ARG A 454 16.85 -8.56 -7.83
CA ARG A 454 17.12 -10.01 -7.89
C ARG A 454 18.01 -10.50 -6.75
N GLU A 455 18.78 -9.62 -6.08
CA GLU A 455 19.45 -9.96 -4.81
C GLU A 455 18.52 -9.73 -3.61
N TRP A 456 17.77 -8.63 -3.58
CA TRP A 456 16.88 -8.27 -2.47
C TRP A 456 15.86 -9.36 -2.12
N ILE A 457 15.22 -9.98 -3.12
CA ILE A 457 14.27 -11.08 -2.88
C ILE A 457 14.91 -12.35 -2.26
N LYS A 458 16.24 -12.46 -2.28
CA LYS A 458 17.00 -13.57 -1.65
C LYS A 458 17.37 -13.27 -0.19
N ASP A 459 17.25 -12.01 0.23
CA ASP A 459 17.52 -11.59 1.60
C ASP A 459 16.29 -11.85 2.47
N VAL A 460 16.15 -13.08 2.97
CA VAL A 460 14.96 -13.56 3.70
C VAL A 460 15.12 -13.29 5.20
N GLY A 461 14.11 -12.65 5.80
CA GLY A 461 14.07 -12.31 7.23
C GLY A 461 15.16 -11.36 7.77
N PRO A 462 15.56 -10.28 7.08
CA PRO A 462 16.55 -9.34 7.60
C PRO A 462 16.01 -8.53 8.79
N MET A 463 16.84 -8.17 9.77
CA MET A 463 16.43 -7.35 10.92
C MET A 463 15.97 -5.94 10.55
N VAL A 464 16.54 -5.39 9.47
CA VAL A 464 16.15 -4.13 8.84
C VAL A 464 15.84 -4.47 7.39
N GLU A 465 14.58 -4.32 7.00
CA GLU A 465 14.09 -4.49 5.64
C GLU A 465 14.03 -3.13 4.93
N SER A 466 14.28 -3.12 3.62
CA SER A 466 14.40 -1.89 2.85
C SER A 466 14.28 -2.11 1.34
N ASP A 467 13.53 -1.25 0.68
CA ASP A 467 13.63 -1.01 -0.77
C ASP A 467 13.69 0.50 -1.06
N LEU A 468 14.27 0.91 -2.19
CA LEU A 468 14.28 2.30 -2.66
C LEU A 468 14.61 2.40 -4.15
N GLY A 469 13.97 3.32 -4.87
CA GLY A 469 14.20 3.56 -6.28
C GLY A 469 13.06 4.30 -6.96
N PHE A 470 12.92 4.09 -8.28
CA PHE A 470 11.75 4.51 -9.06
C PHE A 470 10.80 3.31 -9.15
N VAL A 471 9.89 3.17 -8.19
CA VAL A 471 9.20 1.89 -7.91
C VAL A 471 7.78 1.86 -8.48
N GLU A 472 6.92 2.77 -8.03
CA GLU A 472 5.47 2.71 -8.25
C GLU A 472 5.03 3.69 -9.34
N THR A 473 4.33 3.20 -10.37
CA THR A 473 4.06 3.99 -11.59
C THR A 473 2.72 4.74 -11.59
N TYR A 474 1.98 4.74 -10.47
CA TYR A 474 0.58 5.22 -10.39
C TYR A 474 0.36 6.67 -10.85
N ARG A 475 1.39 7.52 -10.79
CA ARG A 475 1.28 8.98 -10.98
C ARG A 475 1.79 9.48 -12.33
N ASP A 476 2.42 8.62 -13.13
CA ASP A 476 2.52 8.85 -14.56
C ASP A 476 1.13 8.60 -15.18
N PRO A 477 0.49 9.56 -15.88
CA PRO A 477 -0.80 9.32 -16.53
C PRO A 477 -0.73 8.23 -17.63
N HIS A 478 0.47 7.86 -18.08
CA HIS A 478 0.71 6.70 -18.95
C HIS A 478 1.05 5.41 -18.19
N GLY A 479 1.29 5.47 -16.88
CA GLY A 479 1.48 4.32 -16.00
C GLY A 479 2.81 3.56 -16.16
N VAL A 480 3.84 4.18 -16.76
CA VAL A 480 5.12 3.49 -17.05
C VAL A 480 6.36 4.11 -16.38
N ARG A 481 6.27 5.33 -15.84
CA ARG A 481 7.36 5.98 -15.08
C ARG A 481 7.08 5.90 -13.59
N GLY A 482 8.09 5.52 -12.80
CA GLY A 482 7.97 5.38 -11.35
C GLY A 482 8.10 6.72 -10.63
N GLU A 483 7.34 6.92 -9.56
CA GLU A 483 7.68 7.94 -8.56
C GLU A 483 8.94 7.49 -7.79
N TRP A 484 9.79 8.43 -7.38
CA TRP A 484 10.86 8.13 -6.43
C TRP A 484 10.26 7.87 -5.05
N GLU A 485 10.56 6.68 -4.51
CA GLU A 485 10.27 6.31 -3.14
C GLU A 485 11.40 5.49 -2.49
N GLY A 486 11.32 5.30 -1.18
CA GLY A 486 12.19 4.37 -0.47
C GLY A 486 11.93 4.30 1.02
N PHE A 487 12.22 3.16 1.63
CA PHE A 487 11.95 2.92 3.04
C PHE A 487 13.06 2.16 3.78
N ALA A 488 13.08 2.38 5.09
CA ALA A 488 13.74 1.53 6.07
C ALA A 488 12.71 1.14 7.13
N ALA A 489 12.61 -0.15 7.43
CA ALA A 489 11.67 -0.66 8.42
C ALA A 489 12.27 -1.85 9.20
N MET A 490 11.89 -1.98 10.46
CA MET A 490 12.39 -3.05 11.33
C MET A 490 11.37 -4.17 11.47
N VAL A 491 11.84 -5.41 11.53
CA VAL A 491 10.97 -6.56 11.76
C VAL A 491 10.40 -6.50 13.18
N ASN A 492 9.07 -6.58 13.30
CA ASN A 492 8.42 -6.73 14.60
C ASN A 492 8.64 -8.16 15.12
N GLN A 493 9.72 -8.35 15.90
CA GLN A 493 10.08 -9.66 16.46
C GLN A 493 8.96 -10.29 17.30
N GLU A 494 8.12 -9.50 17.98
CA GLU A 494 7.02 -10.04 18.79
C GLU A 494 5.90 -10.60 17.90
N ARG A 495 5.52 -9.87 16.85
CA ARG A 495 4.57 -10.34 15.83
C ARG A 495 5.10 -11.52 15.04
N THR A 496 6.34 -11.45 14.54
CA THR A 496 6.96 -12.58 13.82
C THR A 496 7.05 -13.83 14.70
N LYS A 497 7.21 -13.67 16.02
CA LYS A 497 7.10 -14.78 17.00
C LYS A 497 5.66 -15.27 17.20
N ALA A 498 4.66 -14.40 17.18
CA ALA A 498 3.25 -14.78 17.23
C ALA A 498 2.81 -15.52 15.95
N PHE A 499 3.13 -14.99 14.77
CA PHE A 499 2.92 -15.65 13.48
C PHE A 499 3.72 -16.95 13.38
N GLY A 500 4.95 -17.01 13.90
CA GLY A 500 5.73 -18.25 13.97
C GLY A 500 5.05 -19.36 14.78
N LYS A 501 4.34 -19.02 15.87
CA LYS A 501 3.46 -19.98 16.57
C LYS A 501 2.26 -20.38 15.70
N LEU A 502 1.63 -19.42 15.01
CA LEU A 502 0.46 -19.66 14.15
C LEU A 502 0.82 -20.62 13.01
N VAL A 503 1.95 -20.39 12.34
CA VAL A 503 2.59 -21.28 11.35
C VAL A 503 2.82 -22.67 11.93
N ALA A 504 3.48 -22.77 13.09
CA ALA A 504 3.78 -24.05 13.73
C ALA A 504 2.54 -24.87 14.14
N ASN A 505 1.35 -24.24 14.18
CA ASN A 505 0.08 -24.89 14.50
C ASN A 505 -0.92 -24.88 13.33
N ALA A 506 -0.56 -24.36 12.15
CA ALA A 506 -1.47 -24.12 11.03
C ALA A 506 -2.20 -25.40 10.57
N GLU A 507 -1.49 -26.52 10.47
CA GLU A 507 -2.07 -27.83 10.09
C GLU A 507 -3.13 -28.33 11.09
N SER A 508 -3.16 -27.84 12.33
CA SER A 508 -4.21 -28.13 13.32
C SER A 508 -5.44 -27.20 13.23
N MET A 509 -5.30 -26.07 12.53
CA MET A 509 -6.35 -25.06 12.36
C MET A 509 -7.09 -25.22 11.03
N ILE A 510 -6.40 -25.63 9.97
CA ILE A 510 -6.98 -25.86 8.64
C ILE A 510 -8.19 -26.81 8.67
N PRO A 511 -8.20 -27.93 9.45
CA PRO A 511 -9.38 -28.79 9.58
C PRO A 511 -10.62 -28.14 10.22
N LYS A 512 -10.49 -26.94 10.79
CA LYS A 512 -11.60 -26.16 11.37
C LYS A 512 -12.32 -25.30 10.30
N LEU A 513 -11.81 -25.25 9.07
CA LEU A 513 -12.37 -24.47 7.96
C LEU A 513 -13.52 -25.22 7.27
N PRO A 514 -14.60 -24.53 6.85
CA PRO A 514 -15.90 -25.14 6.60
C PRO A 514 -16.04 -25.91 5.28
N TRP A 515 -14.94 -26.24 4.58
CA TRP A 515 -14.95 -26.90 3.27
C TRP A 515 -14.46 -28.36 3.26
N GLY A 516 -13.72 -28.81 4.28
CA GLY A 516 -13.23 -30.19 4.36
C GLY A 516 -12.07 -30.52 3.40
N LYS A 517 -11.47 -31.70 3.60
CA LYS A 517 -10.16 -32.05 3.03
C LYS A 517 -10.10 -32.02 1.50
N ASP A 518 -11.16 -32.46 0.81
CA ASP A 518 -11.14 -32.61 -0.65
C ASP A 518 -11.03 -31.27 -1.41
N PHE A 519 -11.31 -30.16 -0.72
CA PHE A 519 -11.21 -28.78 -1.22
C PHE A 519 -10.01 -28.03 -0.62
N GLU A 520 -9.08 -28.74 0.01
CA GLU A 520 -7.88 -28.22 0.66
C GLU A 520 -6.60 -28.79 0.02
N LYS A 521 -5.47 -28.09 0.17
CA LYS A 521 -4.17 -28.48 -0.39
C LYS A 521 -3.67 -29.76 0.27
N ASP A 522 -3.14 -30.69 -0.53
CA ASP A 522 -2.68 -32.01 -0.04
C ASP A 522 -1.48 -31.92 0.91
N LYS A 523 -0.76 -30.79 0.87
CA LYS A 523 0.25 -30.37 1.83
C LYS A 523 0.14 -28.86 2.05
N PHE A 524 0.20 -28.40 3.30
CA PHE A 524 0.33 -26.97 3.60
C PHE A 524 1.75 -26.50 3.27
N LEU A 525 1.85 -25.35 2.60
CA LEU A 525 3.11 -24.65 2.35
C LEU A 525 3.02 -23.33 3.10
N SER A 526 3.77 -23.20 4.19
CA SER A 526 3.84 -21.92 4.91
C SER A 526 4.49 -20.88 4.00
N PRO A 527 3.89 -19.70 3.80
CA PRO A 527 4.65 -18.52 3.42
C PRO A 527 5.64 -18.18 4.55
N ASP A 528 6.68 -17.44 4.21
CA ASP A 528 7.34 -16.57 5.19
C ASP A 528 6.47 -15.31 5.36
N PHE A 529 6.31 -14.81 6.59
CA PHE A 529 5.42 -13.70 6.87
C PHE A 529 6.02 -12.73 7.89
N THR A 530 6.34 -11.53 7.41
CA THR A 530 7.06 -10.50 8.15
C THR A 530 6.20 -9.25 8.31
N SER A 531 5.88 -8.89 9.56
CA SER A 531 5.36 -7.57 9.90
C SER A 531 6.53 -6.61 10.11
N LEU A 532 6.45 -5.46 9.44
CA LEU A 532 7.44 -4.39 9.53
C LEU A 532 6.90 -3.18 10.27
N GLU A 533 7.79 -2.49 10.96
CA GLU A 533 7.54 -1.20 11.59
C GLU A 533 8.41 -0.15 10.88
N VAL A 534 7.77 0.84 10.24
CA VAL A 534 8.44 1.82 9.40
C VAL A 534 9.23 2.82 10.27
N LEU A 535 10.53 2.94 10.00
CA LEU A 535 11.38 4.00 10.54
C LEU A 535 11.28 5.26 9.69
N SER A 536 11.40 5.08 8.39
CA SER A 536 11.34 6.14 7.39
C SER A 536 10.72 5.61 6.10
N PHE A 537 9.85 6.40 5.48
CA PHE A 537 9.32 6.19 4.14
C PHE A 537 9.31 7.54 3.41
N ALA A 538 10.12 7.68 2.36
CA ALA A 538 10.09 8.82 1.45
C ALA A 538 9.24 8.47 0.22
N GLY A 539 8.34 9.37 -0.18
CA GLY A 539 7.38 9.17 -1.27
C GLY A 539 6.19 10.13 -1.11
N SER A 540 5.19 10.08 -1.98
CA SER A 540 3.99 10.94 -1.87
C SER A 540 2.94 10.48 -0.86
N GLY A 541 3.11 9.30 -0.27
CA GLY A 541 2.31 8.79 0.83
C GLY A 541 2.85 7.45 1.34
N ILE A 542 2.48 7.05 2.56
CA ILE A 542 2.91 5.77 3.14
C ILE A 542 1.79 4.71 2.93
N PRO A 543 2.08 3.56 2.30
CA PRO A 543 1.09 2.50 2.09
C PRO A 543 0.80 1.71 3.38
N ALA A 544 -0.23 0.88 3.36
CA ALA A 544 -0.52 -0.07 4.46
C ALA A 544 0.32 -1.36 4.37
N GLY A 545 0.80 -1.68 3.17
CA GLY A 545 1.56 -2.87 2.82
C GLY A 545 1.94 -2.81 1.34
N ILE A 546 2.91 -3.62 0.93
CA ILE A 546 3.52 -3.56 -0.41
C ILE A 546 3.80 -4.99 -0.93
N ASN A 547 3.69 -5.18 -2.24
CA ASN A 547 4.10 -6.38 -2.97
C ASN A 547 5.12 -5.98 -4.04
N ILE A 548 6.39 -6.35 -3.85
CA ILE A 548 7.51 -5.89 -4.69
C ILE A 548 8.54 -7.02 -4.91
N PRO A 549 9.41 -6.93 -5.95
CA PRO A 549 9.53 -5.84 -6.92
C PRO A 549 8.45 -5.88 -8.00
N ASN A 550 8.21 -4.74 -8.66
CA ASN A 550 7.24 -4.60 -9.76
C ASN A 550 7.64 -5.28 -11.10
N TYR A 551 8.75 -6.04 -11.11
CA TYR A 551 9.25 -6.71 -12.31
C TYR A 551 8.71 -8.13 -12.46
N ASP A 552 7.79 -8.34 -13.38
CA ASP A 552 7.18 -9.65 -13.63
C ASP A 552 8.19 -10.76 -14.01
N ASP A 553 9.33 -10.44 -14.65
CA ASP A 553 10.40 -11.44 -14.87
C ASP A 553 11.04 -11.95 -13.58
N ILE A 554 11.06 -11.12 -12.53
CA ILE A 554 11.52 -11.49 -11.19
C ILE A 554 10.40 -12.22 -10.44
N ARG A 555 9.19 -11.65 -10.39
CA ARG A 555 8.03 -12.17 -9.65
C ARG A 555 7.63 -13.58 -10.10
N GLN A 556 7.69 -13.86 -11.40
CA GLN A 556 7.27 -15.15 -11.97
C GLN A 556 8.35 -16.24 -11.90
N ASN A 557 9.64 -15.88 -12.01
CA ASN A 557 10.74 -16.86 -12.15
C ASN A 557 11.60 -17.03 -10.89
N LEU A 558 11.57 -16.07 -9.96
CA LEU A 558 12.46 -16.03 -8.79
C LEU A 558 11.70 -15.80 -7.48
N GLY A 559 10.69 -14.91 -7.48
CA GLY A 559 9.83 -14.63 -6.33
C GLY A 559 9.62 -13.13 -6.09
N TYR A 560 8.95 -12.82 -4.98
CA TYR A 560 8.59 -11.48 -4.54
C TYR A 560 8.44 -11.48 -3.01
N LYS A 561 8.42 -10.30 -2.39
CA LYS A 561 8.15 -10.12 -0.96
C LYS A 561 6.79 -9.42 -0.77
N ASN A 562 6.07 -9.84 0.26
CA ASN A 562 4.92 -9.12 0.82
C ASN A 562 5.34 -8.50 2.14
N VAL A 563 4.96 -7.24 2.38
CA VAL A 563 5.23 -6.57 3.66
C VAL A 563 3.97 -5.88 4.19
N SER A 564 3.71 -6.03 5.50
CA SER A 564 2.62 -5.34 6.20
C SER A 564 3.22 -4.28 7.14
N LEU A 565 2.81 -3.02 6.99
CA LEU A 565 3.41 -1.87 7.67
C LEU A 565 2.63 -1.53 8.95
N GLY A 566 3.00 -2.19 10.04
CA GLY A 566 2.25 -2.29 11.29
C GLY A 566 1.95 -0.94 11.95
N ASN A 567 2.97 -0.13 12.19
CA ASN A 567 2.84 1.19 12.78
C ASN A 567 2.12 2.19 11.87
N VAL A 568 2.13 2.01 10.55
CA VAL A 568 1.33 2.83 9.63
C VAL A 568 -0.16 2.51 9.77
N LEU A 569 -0.49 1.23 10.00
CA LEU A 569 -1.85 0.73 10.23
C LEU A 569 -2.38 1.12 11.62
N SER A 570 -1.54 1.06 12.67
CA SER A 570 -1.95 1.37 14.04
C SER A 570 -1.82 2.85 14.44
N ALA A 571 -0.99 3.67 13.77
CA ALA A 571 -0.81 5.09 14.11
C ALA A 571 -2.13 5.87 14.02
N LYS A 572 -2.47 6.61 15.08
CA LYS A 572 -3.74 7.34 15.24
C LYS A 572 -3.49 8.72 15.84
N ALA A 573 -4.41 9.64 15.60
CA ALA A 573 -4.48 10.88 16.36
C ALA A 573 -5.06 10.60 17.76
N PRO A 574 -4.60 11.27 18.82
CA PRO A 574 -5.31 11.29 20.10
C PRO A 574 -6.76 11.70 19.88
N ASN A 575 -7.71 10.96 20.47
CA ASN A 575 -9.15 11.15 20.30
C ASN A 575 -9.66 11.10 18.84
N GLU A 576 -8.96 10.40 17.93
CA GLU A 576 -9.43 10.11 16.56
C GLU A 576 -10.94 9.77 16.57
N PRO A 577 -11.78 10.53 15.83
CA PRO A 577 -13.21 10.25 15.75
C PRO A 577 -13.44 8.86 15.17
N VAL A 578 -14.36 8.10 15.75
CA VAL A 578 -14.71 6.76 15.25
C VAL A 578 -16.19 6.73 14.79
N PRO A 579 -16.52 7.32 13.63
CA PRO A 579 -17.85 7.25 13.03
C PRO A 579 -18.46 5.85 13.05
N PHE A 580 -19.78 5.82 13.27
CA PHE A 580 -20.65 4.64 13.30
C PHE A 580 -20.45 3.68 14.48
N ILE A 581 -19.59 4.00 15.46
CA ILE A 581 -19.47 3.27 16.72
C ILE A 581 -20.23 4.01 17.82
N ARG A 582 -21.14 3.29 18.51
CA ARG A 582 -21.89 3.79 19.66
C ARG A 582 -20.96 4.12 20.84
N GLU A 583 -21.27 5.17 21.59
CA GLU A 583 -20.41 5.69 22.68
C GLU A 583 -19.96 4.59 23.67
N GLN A 584 -20.90 3.72 24.09
CA GLN A 584 -20.64 2.62 25.03
C GLN A 584 -19.69 1.51 24.51
N ASP A 585 -19.34 1.52 23.22
CA ASP A 585 -18.35 0.61 22.63
C ASP A 585 -16.99 1.28 22.38
N LEU A 586 -16.90 2.62 22.46
CA LEU A 586 -15.71 3.37 22.01
C LEU A 586 -14.45 3.04 22.81
N GLU A 587 -14.56 2.78 24.12
CA GLU A 587 -13.44 2.37 24.98
C GLU A 587 -12.85 1.03 24.52
N VAL A 588 -13.67 -0.04 24.52
CA VAL A 588 -13.26 -1.37 24.06
C VAL A 588 -12.78 -1.34 22.61
N PHE A 589 -13.44 -0.57 21.73
CA PHE A 589 -13.01 -0.44 20.34
C PHE A 589 -11.66 0.27 20.21
N ARG A 590 -11.40 1.32 21.00
CA ARG A 590 -10.12 2.05 20.94
C ARG A 590 -8.96 1.19 21.45
N ASP A 591 -9.15 0.49 22.56
CA ASP A 591 -8.14 -0.34 23.21
C ASP A 591 -7.81 -1.62 22.42
N TYR A 592 -8.83 -2.29 21.86
CA TYR A 592 -8.67 -3.63 21.29
C TYR A 592 -8.64 -3.69 19.76
N ARG A 593 -8.83 -2.57 19.03
CA ARG A 593 -8.78 -2.58 17.55
C ARG A 593 -7.43 -2.99 16.95
N ASP A 594 -6.31 -2.64 17.57
CA ASP A 594 -4.99 -3.08 17.04
C ASP A 594 -4.73 -4.57 17.32
N PRO A 595 -4.92 -5.08 18.56
CA PRO A 595 -4.97 -6.52 18.81
C PRO A 595 -5.90 -7.29 17.87
N ALA A 596 -7.10 -6.77 17.62
CA ALA A 596 -8.08 -7.38 16.73
C ALA A 596 -7.61 -7.41 15.28
N PHE A 597 -7.04 -6.31 14.80
CA PHE A 597 -6.55 -6.21 13.44
C PHE A 597 -5.26 -7.02 13.20
N GLU A 598 -4.39 -7.14 14.20
CA GLU A 598 -3.19 -7.98 14.16
C GLU A 598 -3.55 -9.47 14.05
N VAL A 599 -4.49 -9.93 14.87
CA VAL A 599 -5.07 -11.28 14.77
C VAL A 599 -5.73 -11.47 13.39
N GLN A 600 -6.50 -10.48 12.93
CA GLN A 600 -7.19 -10.53 11.65
C GLN A 600 -6.21 -10.68 10.49
N VAL A 601 -5.18 -9.82 10.39
CA VAL A 601 -4.14 -9.87 9.34
C VAL A 601 -3.37 -11.19 9.39
N GLY A 602 -2.91 -11.62 10.57
CA GLY A 602 -2.15 -12.87 10.71
C GLY A 602 -2.91 -14.10 10.22
N ILE A 603 -4.22 -14.15 10.47
CA ILE A 603 -5.08 -15.25 10.00
C ILE A 603 -5.46 -15.05 8.52
N HIS A 604 -5.78 -13.83 8.08
CA HIS A 604 -6.14 -13.49 6.69
C HIS A 604 -5.05 -13.93 5.71
N GLU A 605 -3.80 -13.60 6.02
CA GLU A 605 -2.65 -13.87 5.14
C GLU A 605 -2.27 -15.35 5.18
N LEU A 606 -1.97 -15.88 6.36
CA LEU A 606 -1.47 -17.26 6.53
C LEU A 606 -2.53 -18.32 6.26
N LEU A 607 -3.76 -18.12 6.76
CA LEU A 607 -4.83 -19.12 6.77
C LEU A 607 -5.99 -18.76 5.85
N GLY A 608 -6.15 -17.49 5.47
CA GLY A 608 -6.98 -17.08 4.33
C GLY A 608 -6.29 -17.44 3.02
N HIS A 609 -5.44 -16.56 2.47
CA HIS A 609 -4.76 -16.79 1.18
C HIS A 609 -3.93 -18.09 1.15
N GLY A 610 -3.28 -18.45 2.25
CA GLY A 610 -2.49 -19.67 2.36
C GLY A 610 -3.26 -21.00 2.24
N THR A 611 -4.59 -21.01 2.38
CA THR A 611 -5.42 -22.24 2.31
C THR A 611 -6.25 -22.38 1.04
N GLY A 612 -6.75 -23.59 0.82
CA GLY A 612 -7.71 -23.91 -0.22
C GLY A 612 -7.09 -24.42 -1.52
N LYS A 613 -7.66 -25.50 -2.06
CA LYS A 613 -7.25 -26.11 -3.33
C LYS A 613 -8.16 -25.64 -4.47
N LEU A 614 -7.58 -25.35 -5.63
CA LEU A 614 -8.32 -25.28 -6.89
C LEU A 614 -8.38 -26.68 -7.48
N LEU A 615 -9.56 -27.15 -7.86
CA LEU A 615 -9.74 -28.41 -8.58
C LEU A 615 -9.49 -28.14 -10.06
N GLN A 616 -8.49 -28.79 -10.64
CA GLN A 616 -7.98 -28.47 -11.98
C GLN A 616 -7.77 -29.74 -12.82
N GLU A 617 -8.08 -29.61 -14.10
CA GLU A 617 -7.57 -30.46 -15.18
C GLU A 617 -6.22 -29.84 -15.61
N THR A 618 -5.12 -30.40 -15.12
CA THR A 618 -3.76 -29.83 -15.21
C THR A 618 -3.17 -29.95 -16.62
N ALA A 619 -3.49 -31.06 -17.28
CA ALA A 619 -3.28 -31.31 -18.71
C ALA A 619 -4.53 -32.02 -19.25
N PRO A 620 -4.75 -32.12 -20.57
CA PRO A 620 -5.95 -32.75 -21.12
C PRO A 620 -6.14 -34.19 -20.63
N GLY A 621 -7.16 -34.42 -19.79
CA GLY A 621 -7.42 -35.72 -19.16
C GLY A 621 -6.60 -36.05 -17.89
N GLU A 622 -5.72 -35.15 -17.43
CA GLU A 622 -5.00 -35.27 -16.15
C GLU A 622 -5.60 -34.30 -15.13
N PHE A 623 -5.79 -34.74 -13.88
CA PHE A 623 -6.53 -34.00 -12.86
C PHE A 623 -5.77 -33.99 -11.53
N ASN A 624 -5.83 -32.87 -10.79
CA ASN A 624 -5.26 -32.79 -9.43
C ASN A 624 -6.20 -33.34 -8.32
N PHE A 625 -7.27 -34.05 -8.73
CA PHE A 625 -8.26 -34.70 -7.88
C PHE A 625 -8.78 -35.97 -8.57
N ASP A 626 -9.47 -36.84 -7.83
CA ASP A 626 -10.09 -38.04 -8.41
C ASP A 626 -11.32 -37.68 -9.27
N ILE A 627 -11.15 -37.68 -10.60
CA ILE A 627 -12.24 -37.43 -11.56
C ILE A 627 -13.21 -38.63 -11.68
N SER A 628 -12.83 -39.82 -11.23
CA SER A 628 -13.69 -41.02 -11.23
C SER A 628 -14.64 -41.06 -10.04
N ASN A 629 -14.25 -40.44 -8.92
CA ASN A 629 -15.07 -40.19 -7.75
C ASN A 629 -14.95 -38.71 -7.29
N PRO A 630 -15.55 -37.75 -8.02
CA PRO A 630 -15.35 -36.32 -7.76
C PRO A 630 -15.81 -35.87 -6.37
N PRO A 631 -15.10 -34.92 -5.73
CA PRO A 631 -15.45 -34.38 -4.41
C PRO A 631 -16.92 -33.98 -4.28
N ILE A 632 -17.54 -34.30 -3.14
CA ILE A 632 -18.93 -33.93 -2.85
C ILE A 632 -18.97 -32.48 -2.37
N SER A 633 -19.63 -31.61 -3.12
CA SER A 633 -19.83 -30.21 -2.70
C SER A 633 -20.70 -30.15 -1.44
N PRO A 634 -20.23 -29.53 -0.34
CA PRO A 634 -21.03 -29.41 0.89
C PRO A 634 -22.26 -28.50 0.71
N ILE A 635 -22.28 -27.68 -0.35
CA ILE A 635 -23.41 -26.76 -0.66
C ILE A 635 -24.54 -27.50 -1.37
N THR A 636 -24.21 -28.33 -2.36
CA THR A 636 -25.21 -28.99 -3.22
C THR A 636 -25.47 -30.46 -2.84
N GLN A 637 -24.65 -31.02 -1.94
CA GLN A 637 -24.68 -32.40 -1.49
C GLN A 637 -24.59 -33.41 -2.65
N LYS A 638 -23.78 -33.07 -3.66
CA LYS A 638 -23.57 -33.81 -4.92
C LYS A 638 -22.11 -33.73 -5.36
N PRO A 639 -21.61 -34.68 -6.18
CA PRO A 639 -20.31 -34.58 -6.83
C PRO A 639 -20.18 -33.27 -7.63
N ILE A 640 -19.00 -32.67 -7.61
CA ILE A 640 -18.68 -31.46 -8.38
C ILE A 640 -18.66 -31.75 -9.89
N THR A 641 -19.14 -30.79 -10.68
CA THR A 641 -19.28 -30.89 -12.14
C THR A 641 -18.52 -29.80 -12.90
N THR A 642 -17.69 -29.02 -12.20
CA THR A 642 -16.89 -27.92 -12.73
C THR A 642 -15.50 -27.95 -12.09
N TRP A 643 -14.50 -27.52 -12.86
CA TRP A 643 -13.09 -27.42 -12.48
C TRP A 643 -12.37 -26.52 -13.50
N TYR A 644 -11.18 -26.02 -13.16
CA TYR A 644 -10.36 -25.23 -14.08
C TYR A 644 -9.82 -26.11 -15.20
N LYS A 645 -9.89 -25.64 -16.45
CA LYS A 645 -9.30 -26.30 -17.63
C LYS A 645 -7.80 -25.98 -17.76
N PRO A 646 -7.03 -26.75 -18.57
CA PRO A 646 -5.62 -26.47 -18.79
C PRO A 646 -5.38 -25.02 -19.23
N GLY A 647 -4.47 -24.33 -18.54
CA GLY A 647 -4.17 -22.91 -18.75
C GLY A 647 -5.13 -21.91 -18.10
N GLN A 648 -6.21 -22.34 -17.44
CA GLN A 648 -7.09 -21.44 -16.69
C GLN A 648 -6.60 -21.21 -15.26
N THR A 649 -6.72 -19.97 -14.78
CA THR A 649 -6.41 -19.55 -13.41
C THR A 649 -7.66 -19.01 -12.72
N TRP A 650 -7.58 -18.81 -11.40
CA TRP A 650 -8.57 -18.08 -10.60
C TRP A 650 -9.02 -16.78 -11.31
N SER A 651 -8.05 -15.91 -11.59
CA SER A 651 -8.28 -14.60 -12.18
C SER A 651 -8.77 -14.66 -13.64
N SER A 652 -8.34 -15.65 -14.44
CA SER A 652 -8.82 -15.77 -15.83
C SER A 652 -10.27 -16.25 -15.92
N VAL A 653 -10.79 -16.94 -14.90
CA VAL A 653 -12.17 -17.45 -14.86
C VAL A 653 -13.11 -16.48 -14.16
N PHE A 654 -12.68 -15.82 -13.07
CA PHE A 654 -13.51 -14.90 -12.30
C PHE A 654 -13.36 -13.42 -12.71
N GLY A 655 -12.34 -13.08 -13.50
CA GLY A 655 -12.18 -11.76 -14.10
C GLY A 655 -12.19 -10.62 -13.07
N SER A 656 -12.99 -9.59 -13.34
CA SER A 656 -13.00 -8.35 -12.54
C SER A 656 -13.48 -8.49 -11.09
N ILE A 657 -14.10 -9.61 -10.70
CA ILE A 657 -14.45 -9.87 -9.28
C ILE A 657 -13.37 -10.67 -8.53
N ALA A 658 -12.38 -11.23 -9.22
CA ALA A 658 -11.46 -12.23 -8.66
C ALA A 658 -10.67 -11.72 -7.44
N SER A 659 -10.19 -10.48 -7.45
CA SER A 659 -9.48 -9.91 -6.30
C SER A 659 -10.43 -9.73 -5.11
N SER A 660 -11.49 -8.92 -5.26
CA SER A 660 -12.43 -8.61 -4.17
C SER A 660 -13.06 -9.86 -3.55
N TYR A 661 -13.43 -10.83 -4.37
CA TYR A 661 -13.99 -12.10 -3.91
C TYR A 661 -12.97 -12.91 -3.08
N GLU A 662 -11.67 -12.85 -3.44
CA GLU A 662 -10.61 -13.49 -2.67
C GLU A 662 -10.31 -12.76 -1.36
N GLU A 663 -10.29 -11.42 -1.35
CA GLU A 663 -10.21 -10.65 -0.09
C GLU A 663 -11.36 -11.04 0.83
N CYS A 664 -12.57 -11.16 0.28
CA CYS A 664 -13.75 -11.57 1.03
C CYS A 664 -13.62 -12.98 1.60
N ARG A 665 -12.97 -13.91 0.89
CA ARG A 665 -12.69 -15.25 1.41
C ARG A 665 -11.67 -15.18 2.55
N ALA A 666 -10.58 -14.43 2.39
CA ALA A 666 -9.52 -14.32 3.39
C ALA A 666 -9.99 -13.58 4.67
N GLU A 667 -10.70 -12.46 4.53
CA GLU A 667 -11.35 -11.77 5.64
C GLU A 667 -12.36 -12.68 6.35
N CYS A 668 -13.17 -13.46 5.62
CA CYS A 668 -14.07 -14.44 6.24
C CYS A 668 -13.33 -15.53 7.01
N VAL A 669 -12.17 -16.03 6.53
CA VAL A 669 -11.34 -16.97 7.32
C VAL A 669 -10.87 -16.32 8.62
N ALA A 670 -10.42 -15.05 8.56
CA ALA A 670 -10.04 -14.29 9.74
C ALA A 670 -11.19 -14.15 10.76
N MET A 671 -12.40 -13.81 10.31
CA MET A 671 -13.57 -13.71 11.19
C MET A 671 -14.02 -15.06 11.78
N VAL A 672 -13.80 -16.18 11.07
CA VAL A 672 -14.16 -17.54 11.56
C VAL A 672 -13.13 -18.06 12.55
N LEU A 673 -11.85 -18.07 12.20
CA LEU A 673 -10.79 -18.59 13.07
C LEU A 673 -10.44 -17.64 14.21
N GLY A 674 -10.69 -16.33 14.08
CA GLY A 674 -10.59 -15.38 15.20
C GLY A 674 -11.55 -15.68 16.36
N CYS A 675 -12.63 -16.44 16.12
CA CYS A 675 -13.53 -16.95 17.16
C CYS A 675 -12.95 -18.14 17.95
N ASP A 676 -11.80 -18.68 17.58
CA ASP A 676 -11.14 -19.77 18.29
C ASP A 676 -10.21 -19.20 19.38
N PHE A 677 -10.60 -19.36 20.64
CA PHE A 677 -9.85 -18.80 21.76
C PHE A 677 -8.45 -19.41 21.89
N LYS A 678 -8.20 -20.64 21.42
CA LYS A 678 -6.85 -21.23 21.37
C LYS A 678 -5.98 -20.58 20.30
N ILE A 679 -6.55 -19.96 19.27
CA ILE A 679 -5.80 -19.10 18.33
C ILE A 679 -5.46 -17.76 19.01
N LEU A 680 -6.42 -17.14 19.70
CA LEU A 680 -6.20 -15.90 20.46
C LEU A 680 -5.09 -16.05 21.54
N GLU A 681 -4.98 -17.22 22.17
CA GLU A 681 -3.90 -17.55 23.11
C GLU A 681 -2.51 -17.52 22.47
N LEU A 682 -2.35 -17.96 21.22
CA LEU A 682 -1.06 -17.92 20.52
C LEU A 682 -0.58 -16.47 20.33
N PHE A 683 -1.50 -15.55 20.08
CA PHE A 683 -1.27 -14.10 20.04
C PHE A 683 -1.14 -13.44 21.42
N GLY A 684 -1.27 -14.17 22.54
CA GLY A 684 -1.12 -13.63 23.90
C GLY A 684 -2.40 -13.02 24.49
N PHE A 685 -3.56 -13.43 24.00
CA PHE A 685 -4.87 -12.98 24.48
C PHE A 685 -5.62 -14.11 25.20
N GLY A 686 -5.59 -14.08 26.53
CA GLY A 686 -6.24 -15.08 27.39
C GLY A 686 -5.42 -16.35 27.58
N ASN A 687 -6.09 -17.41 28.03
CA ASN A 687 -5.58 -18.76 28.28
C ASN A 687 -6.24 -19.82 27.34
N GLY A 688 -6.90 -19.33 26.29
CA GLY A 688 -7.65 -20.14 25.32
C GLY A 688 -8.95 -20.78 25.83
N GLU A 689 -9.45 -20.43 27.00
CA GLU A 689 -10.82 -20.76 27.42
C GLU A 689 -11.81 -19.75 26.83
N GLU A 690 -13.05 -20.18 26.55
CA GLU A 690 -14.08 -19.34 25.92
C GLU A 690 -14.71 -18.36 26.91
N ASP A 691 -14.10 -17.19 27.08
CA ASP A 691 -14.67 -16.04 27.80
C ASP A 691 -14.88 -14.83 26.87
N ILE A 692 -16.12 -14.67 26.42
CA ILE A 692 -16.55 -13.58 25.53
C ILE A 692 -16.52 -12.19 26.21
N ASN A 693 -16.37 -12.11 27.54
CA ASN A 693 -16.30 -10.85 28.29
C ASN A 693 -14.87 -10.49 28.75
N GLY A 694 -13.98 -11.49 28.84
CA GLY A 694 -12.57 -11.32 29.17
C GLY A 694 -11.71 -10.71 28.05
N LYS A 695 -10.39 -10.65 28.28
CA LYS A 695 -9.42 -10.01 27.35
C LYS A 695 -9.52 -10.54 25.92
N ALA A 696 -9.65 -11.85 25.75
CA ALA A 696 -9.79 -12.49 24.44
C ALA A 696 -11.16 -12.13 23.78
N GLY A 697 -12.24 -12.15 24.56
CA GLY A 697 -13.56 -11.70 24.14
C GLY A 697 -13.61 -10.24 23.70
N ASN A 698 -12.81 -9.35 24.31
CA ASN A 698 -12.66 -7.96 23.88
C ASN A 698 -11.95 -7.82 22.53
N VAL A 699 -10.89 -8.59 22.26
CA VAL A 699 -10.23 -8.67 20.94
C VAL A 699 -11.24 -9.14 19.88
N LEU A 700 -11.97 -10.22 20.18
CA LEU A 700 -12.98 -10.77 19.28
C LEU A 700 -14.15 -9.78 19.01
N TYR A 701 -14.60 -9.08 20.05
CA TYR A 701 -15.64 -8.05 19.93
C TYR A 701 -15.19 -6.89 19.04
N ALA A 702 -13.97 -6.37 19.28
CA ALA A 702 -13.40 -5.29 18.46
C ALA A 702 -13.20 -5.72 17.00
N SER A 703 -12.82 -6.97 16.73
CA SER A 703 -12.70 -7.52 15.37
C SER A 703 -14.03 -7.50 14.61
N TYR A 704 -15.10 -8.07 15.20
CA TYR A 704 -16.43 -8.06 14.56
C TYR A 704 -16.99 -6.64 14.39
N LEU A 705 -16.76 -5.75 15.36
CA LEU A 705 -17.19 -4.36 15.27
C LEU A 705 -16.39 -3.56 14.22
N GLN A 706 -15.09 -3.83 14.08
CA GLN A 706 -14.22 -3.24 13.07
C GLN A 706 -14.62 -3.67 11.66
N MET A 707 -14.92 -4.95 11.46
CA MET A 707 -15.43 -5.49 10.21
C MET A 707 -16.77 -4.85 9.83
N ALA A 708 -17.73 -4.78 10.77
CA ALA A 708 -19.01 -4.12 10.56
C ALA A 708 -18.85 -2.63 10.19
N ARG A 709 -17.97 -1.90 10.90
CA ARG A 709 -17.66 -0.50 10.63
C ARG A 709 -17.03 -0.30 9.25
N ALA A 710 -16.06 -1.14 8.89
CA ALA A 710 -15.40 -1.06 7.60
C ALA A 710 -16.38 -1.31 6.45
N GLY A 711 -17.37 -2.18 6.64
CA GLY A 711 -18.45 -2.39 5.66
C GLY A 711 -19.35 -1.18 5.42
N ILE A 712 -19.60 -0.31 6.43
CA ILE A 712 -20.30 0.97 6.20
C ILE A 712 -19.37 1.95 5.48
N VAL A 713 -18.15 2.12 6.00
CA VAL A 713 -17.14 3.05 5.44
C VAL A 713 -16.79 2.72 3.98
N ALA A 714 -16.95 1.46 3.58
CA ALA A 714 -16.75 1.00 2.20
C ALA A 714 -17.49 1.83 1.14
N LEU A 715 -18.66 2.40 1.48
CA LEU A 715 -19.48 3.18 0.54
C LEU A 715 -18.79 4.45 0.00
N GLU A 716 -17.76 4.95 0.68
CA GLU A 716 -16.85 5.97 0.14
C GLU A 716 -16.25 5.52 -1.21
N PHE A 717 -15.90 4.25 -1.31
CA PHE A 717 -15.21 3.61 -2.43
C PHE A 717 -16.17 3.04 -3.49
N TRP A 718 -17.49 3.21 -3.36
CA TRP A 718 -18.45 2.87 -4.41
C TRP A 718 -18.80 4.12 -5.22
N ASP A 719 -18.83 4.02 -6.56
CA ASP A 719 -19.27 5.10 -7.46
C ASP A 719 -20.72 4.88 -7.92
N PRO A 720 -21.66 5.80 -7.59
CA PRO A 720 -23.05 5.70 -8.02
C PRO A 720 -23.28 5.91 -9.53
N LYS A 721 -22.30 6.44 -10.29
CA LYS A 721 -22.47 6.68 -11.74
C LYS A 721 -22.25 5.41 -12.57
N SER A 722 -21.25 4.61 -12.21
CA SER A 722 -20.92 3.35 -12.87
C SER A 722 -21.39 2.11 -12.09
N SER A 723 -21.90 2.28 -10.88
CA SER A 723 -22.24 1.22 -9.91
C SER A 723 -21.07 0.28 -9.58
N LYS A 724 -19.84 0.79 -9.63
CA LYS A 724 -18.61 0.01 -9.39
C LYS A 724 -18.00 0.32 -8.03
N TRP A 725 -17.36 -0.70 -7.47
CA TRP A 725 -16.45 -0.58 -6.34
C TRP A 725 -15.02 -0.26 -6.83
N GLY A 726 -14.37 0.72 -6.20
CA GLY A 726 -13.00 1.15 -6.49
C GLY A 726 -11.95 0.58 -5.53
N GLN A 727 -12.33 -0.28 -4.57
CA GLN A 727 -11.40 -0.90 -3.62
C GLN A 727 -11.90 -2.30 -3.25
N ALA A 728 -11.09 -3.33 -3.57
CA ALA A 728 -11.45 -4.74 -3.48
C ALA A 728 -11.77 -5.24 -2.06
N HIS A 729 -10.95 -4.87 -1.08
CA HIS A 729 -11.17 -5.19 0.34
C HIS A 729 -12.40 -4.47 0.90
N MET A 730 -12.68 -3.25 0.44
CA MET A 730 -13.84 -2.50 0.96
C MET A 730 -15.16 -3.08 0.45
N GLN A 731 -15.22 -3.51 -0.82
CA GLN A 731 -16.34 -4.30 -1.35
C GLN A 731 -16.55 -5.61 -0.55
N ALA A 732 -15.47 -6.30 -0.21
CA ALA A 732 -15.50 -7.50 0.64
C ALA A 732 -16.01 -7.21 2.06
N ARG A 733 -15.54 -6.13 2.69
CA ARG A 733 -16.00 -5.71 4.02
C ARG A 733 -17.48 -5.30 4.02
N TYR A 734 -17.97 -4.73 2.91
CA TYR A 734 -19.41 -4.49 2.72
C TYR A 734 -20.20 -5.80 2.66
N SER A 735 -19.80 -6.81 1.90
CA SER A 735 -20.53 -8.09 1.86
C SER A 735 -20.46 -8.87 3.18
N ILE A 736 -19.40 -8.71 3.97
CA ILE A 736 -19.33 -9.30 5.32
C ILE A 736 -20.25 -8.55 6.29
N LEU A 737 -20.36 -7.21 6.20
CA LEU A 737 -21.40 -6.47 6.92
C LEU A 737 -22.81 -6.90 6.51
N ARG A 738 -23.10 -7.09 5.21
CA ARG A 738 -24.38 -7.65 4.74
C ARG A 738 -24.62 -9.03 5.36
N THR A 739 -23.61 -9.89 5.38
CA THR A 739 -23.67 -11.22 6.05
C THR A 739 -23.99 -11.11 7.55
N PHE A 740 -23.48 -10.10 8.26
CA PHE A 740 -23.80 -9.88 9.67
C PHE A 740 -25.24 -9.39 9.89
N LEU A 741 -25.75 -8.51 9.01
CA LEU A 741 -27.14 -8.04 9.06
C LEU A 741 -28.12 -9.18 8.74
N ASP A 742 -27.78 -10.00 7.74
CA ASP A 742 -28.58 -11.14 7.29
C ASP A 742 -28.46 -12.37 8.23
N ALA A 743 -27.61 -12.32 9.27
CA ALA A 743 -27.47 -13.38 10.28
C ALA A 743 -28.70 -13.50 11.22
N GLY A 744 -29.55 -12.47 11.27
CA GLY A 744 -30.78 -12.45 12.05
C GLY A 744 -30.58 -12.25 13.57
N SER A 745 -31.67 -12.46 14.32
CA SER A 745 -31.73 -12.34 15.79
C SER A 745 -31.15 -11.04 16.37
N ASP A 746 -31.20 -9.94 15.62
CA ASP A 746 -30.57 -8.66 15.97
C ASP A 746 -29.06 -8.75 16.31
N PHE A 747 -28.32 -9.65 15.65
CA PHE A 747 -26.87 -9.78 15.85
C PHE A 747 -26.10 -8.48 15.54
N VAL A 748 -26.37 -7.90 14.37
CA VAL A 748 -25.96 -6.54 14.01
C VAL A 748 -27.21 -5.79 13.55
N ARG A 749 -27.38 -4.56 14.04
CA ARG A 749 -28.38 -3.61 13.53
C ARG A 749 -27.71 -2.28 13.22
N LEU A 750 -28.23 -1.58 12.21
CA LEU A 750 -27.95 -0.17 11.98
C LEU A 750 -29.09 0.63 12.61
N VAL A 751 -28.75 1.63 13.42
CA VAL A 751 -29.70 2.39 14.23
C VAL A 751 -29.47 3.88 14.01
N HIS A 752 -30.55 4.63 13.88
CA HIS A 752 -30.58 6.08 13.78
C HIS A 752 -31.90 6.57 14.39
N THR A 753 -31.94 7.83 14.86
CA THR A 753 -33.17 8.49 15.34
C THR A 753 -33.60 9.64 14.44
N LYS A 754 -32.75 10.05 13.49
CA LYS A 754 -33.01 11.14 12.54
C LYS A 754 -33.27 10.61 11.13
N ASP A 755 -34.06 11.36 10.37
CA ASP A 755 -34.34 11.09 8.95
C ASP A 755 -33.13 11.31 8.03
N ASP A 756 -32.16 12.16 8.45
CA ASP A 756 -30.94 12.46 7.70
C ASP A 756 -29.81 11.44 7.90
N LEU A 757 -30.04 10.40 8.72
CA LEU A 757 -29.07 9.40 9.16
C LEU A 757 -27.78 9.98 9.81
N SER A 758 -27.75 11.26 10.19
CA SER A 758 -26.54 11.90 10.73
C SER A 758 -26.10 11.32 12.08
N ASP A 759 -26.98 10.61 12.78
CA ASP A 759 -26.73 9.86 14.01
C ASP A 759 -26.65 8.33 13.80
N LEU A 760 -26.42 7.85 12.57
CA LEU A 760 -26.30 6.42 12.28
C LEU A 760 -25.15 5.75 13.07
N GLU A 761 -25.50 4.67 13.79
CA GLU A 761 -24.62 3.83 14.62
C GLU A 761 -24.80 2.33 14.34
N ILE A 762 -23.74 1.55 14.62
CA ILE A 762 -23.72 0.09 14.58
C ILE A 762 -24.02 -0.45 15.98
N HIS A 763 -25.05 -1.27 16.09
CA HIS A 763 -25.34 -2.05 17.28
C HIS A 763 -24.97 -3.51 17.05
N LEU A 764 -23.78 -3.89 17.49
CA LEU A 764 -23.34 -5.29 17.58
C LEU A 764 -23.76 -5.89 18.93
N ASP A 765 -24.23 -7.14 18.91
CA ASP A 765 -24.51 -7.96 20.09
C ASP A 765 -23.36 -8.95 20.35
N ARG A 766 -22.57 -8.65 21.39
CA ARG A 766 -21.43 -9.47 21.84
C ARG A 766 -21.80 -10.94 22.07
N SER A 767 -22.97 -11.20 22.65
CA SER A 767 -23.40 -12.56 23.02
C SER A 767 -23.70 -13.45 21.81
N LYS A 768 -23.94 -12.82 20.66
CA LYS A 768 -24.33 -13.49 19.41
C LYS A 768 -23.18 -13.71 18.42
N ILE A 769 -21.95 -13.26 18.73
CA ILE A 769 -20.78 -13.48 17.87
C ILE A 769 -20.56 -14.98 17.61
N LEU A 770 -20.47 -15.80 18.66
CA LEU A 770 -20.22 -17.24 18.52
C LEU A 770 -21.43 -18.03 18.01
N SER A 771 -22.66 -17.58 18.32
CA SER A 771 -23.89 -18.33 18.06
C SER A 771 -24.62 -17.95 16.77
N HIS A 772 -24.39 -16.76 16.22
CA HIS A 772 -25.03 -16.25 15.00
C HIS A 772 -24.00 -15.73 14.00
N GLY A 773 -23.08 -14.85 14.45
CA GLY A 773 -22.06 -14.23 13.59
C GLY A 773 -21.14 -15.25 12.92
N ARG A 774 -20.47 -16.08 13.73
CA ARG A 774 -19.56 -17.14 13.25
C ARG A 774 -20.29 -18.12 12.30
N PRO A 775 -21.45 -18.73 12.64
CA PRO A 775 -22.16 -19.61 11.71
C PRO A 775 -22.60 -18.94 10.40
N ALA A 776 -22.96 -17.65 10.44
CA ALA A 776 -23.29 -16.91 9.22
C ALA A 776 -22.06 -16.73 8.31
N VAL A 777 -20.91 -16.38 8.90
CA VAL A 777 -19.65 -16.25 8.16
C VAL A 777 -19.17 -17.62 7.66
N GLU A 778 -19.18 -18.68 8.46
CA GLU A 778 -18.80 -20.04 8.04
C GLU A 778 -19.62 -20.50 6.83
N LYS A 779 -20.93 -20.23 6.83
CA LYS A 779 -21.84 -20.53 5.72
C LYS A 779 -21.57 -19.69 4.47
N TYR A 780 -21.19 -18.42 4.61
CA TYR A 780 -20.80 -17.56 3.48
C TYR A 780 -19.43 -17.96 2.93
N LEU A 781 -18.46 -18.19 3.80
CA LEU A 781 -17.11 -18.68 3.50
C LEU A 781 -17.13 -20.02 2.77
N GLN A 782 -17.96 -20.97 3.19
CA GLN A 782 -18.14 -22.24 2.48
C GLN A 782 -18.62 -22.01 1.05
N LYS A 783 -19.56 -21.08 0.82
CA LYS A 783 -19.98 -20.70 -0.54
C LYS A 783 -18.85 -20.09 -1.34
N LEU A 784 -18.18 -19.07 -0.78
CA LEU A 784 -17.06 -18.38 -1.42
C LEU A 784 -16.00 -19.39 -1.87
N HIS A 785 -15.52 -20.21 -0.93
CA HIS A 785 -14.43 -21.15 -1.16
C HIS A 785 -14.79 -22.26 -2.15
N ILE A 786 -15.95 -22.91 -2.03
CA ILE A 786 -16.28 -24.04 -2.92
C ILE A 786 -16.48 -23.55 -4.36
N TYR A 787 -17.17 -22.43 -4.61
CA TYR A 787 -17.31 -21.90 -5.97
C TYR A 787 -15.96 -21.45 -6.56
N LYS A 788 -15.03 -20.93 -5.73
CA LYS A 788 -13.62 -20.72 -6.12
C LYS A 788 -12.94 -22.05 -6.46
N ALA A 789 -12.99 -23.04 -5.57
CA ALA A 789 -12.32 -24.32 -5.73
C ALA A 789 -12.77 -25.08 -6.99
N THR A 790 -14.06 -25.08 -7.31
CA THR A 790 -14.62 -25.75 -8.50
C THR A 790 -14.62 -24.88 -9.76
N GLY A 791 -14.14 -23.63 -9.71
CA GLY A 791 -14.21 -22.72 -10.84
C GLY A 791 -15.65 -22.39 -11.29
N ASP A 792 -16.66 -22.49 -10.41
CA ASP A 792 -18.04 -22.15 -10.73
C ASP A 792 -18.25 -20.64 -10.71
N PHE A 793 -17.77 -19.98 -11.77
CA PHE A 793 -17.97 -18.56 -12.00
C PHE A 793 -19.46 -18.17 -11.99
N LYS A 794 -20.37 -19.04 -12.42
CA LYS A 794 -21.79 -18.70 -12.52
C LYS A 794 -22.42 -18.57 -11.13
N ALA A 795 -22.19 -19.54 -10.24
CA ALA A 795 -22.68 -19.49 -8.87
C ALA A 795 -21.91 -18.46 -8.04
N GLY A 796 -20.58 -18.38 -8.20
CA GLY A 796 -19.73 -17.41 -7.53
C GLY A 796 -20.09 -15.97 -7.88
N LYS A 797 -20.23 -15.63 -9.17
CA LYS A 797 -20.63 -14.28 -9.59
C LYS A 797 -22.05 -13.94 -9.12
N ALA A 798 -23.00 -14.88 -9.24
CA ALA A 798 -24.38 -14.64 -8.77
C ALA A 798 -24.46 -14.38 -7.26
N LEU A 799 -23.67 -15.10 -6.45
CA LEU A 799 -23.53 -14.83 -5.02
C LEU A 799 -22.92 -13.45 -4.75
N TYR A 800 -21.85 -13.11 -5.46
CA TYR A 800 -21.06 -11.91 -5.14
C TYR A 800 -21.69 -10.62 -5.66
N ASP A 801 -22.33 -10.65 -6.83
CA ASP A 801 -23.13 -9.54 -7.36
C ASP A 801 -24.26 -9.16 -6.40
N ASP A 802 -24.98 -10.16 -5.88
CA ASP A 802 -26.13 -9.98 -4.97
C ASP A 802 -25.71 -9.34 -3.64
N ILE A 803 -24.73 -9.93 -2.96
CA ILE A 803 -24.30 -9.47 -1.63
C ILE A 803 -23.37 -8.24 -1.64
N THR A 804 -22.82 -7.86 -2.80
CA THR A 804 -22.09 -6.57 -2.98
C THR A 804 -22.90 -5.51 -3.73
N ASN A 805 -24.18 -5.76 -4.00
CA ASN A 805 -25.09 -4.78 -4.57
C ASN A 805 -25.35 -3.62 -3.60
N VAL A 806 -25.33 -2.40 -4.13
CA VAL A 806 -25.63 -1.16 -3.38
C VAL A 806 -26.97 -0.62 -3.87
N ASP A 807 -28.03 -0.93 -3.13
CA ASP A 807 -29.38 -0.44 -3.40
C ASP A 807 -29.56 1.06 -3.07
N GLN A 808 -30.76 1.59 -3.32
CA GLN A 808 -31.07 3.00 -3.15
C GLN A 808 -30.87 3.51 -1.71
N TRP A 809 -31.08 2.68 -0.68
CA TRP A 809 -30.91 3.11 0.71
C TRP A 809 -29.43 3.33 1.01
N TRP A 810 -28.59 2.34 0.70
CA TRP A 810 -27.14 2.45 0.88
C TRP A 810 -26.52 3.54 -0.02
N GLY A 811 -26.87 3.55 -1.31
CA GLY A 811 -26.26 4.42 -2.32
C GLY A 811 -26.69 5.88 -2.25
N SER A 812 -27.91 6.18 -1.80
CA SER A 812 -28.47 7.55 -1.76
C SER A 812 -28.77 8.11 -0.38
N GLN A 813 -28.78 7.29 0.69
CA GLN A 813 -29.01 7.78 2.08
C GLN A 813 -27.78 7.57 2.96
N VAL A 814 -27.27 6.33 3.05
CA VAL A 814 -26.11 6.03 3.93
C VAL A 814 -24.81 6.61 3.37
N ARG A 815 -24.54 6.46 2.07
CA ARG A 815 -23.30 6.92 1.43
C ARG A 815 -23.04 8.43 1.60
N PRO A 816 -24.02 9.35 1.46
CA PRO A 816 -23.83 10.76 1.81
C PRO A 816 -23.31 10.97 3.24
N VAL A 817 -23.83 10.24 4.24
CA VAL A 817 -23.36 10.34 5.63
C VAL A 817 -21.95 9.75 5.80
N VAL A 818 -21.60 8.70 5.06
CA VAL A 818 -20.22 8.18 5.03
C VAL A 818 -19.24 9.22 4.51
N LEU A 819 -19.60 9.92 3.43
CA LEU A 819 -18.78 11.02 2.89
C LEU A 819 -18.74 12.24 3.82
N GLN A 820 -19.83 12.55 4.53
CA GLN A 820 -19.89 13.63 5.52
C GLN A 820 -19.05 13.33 6.77
N LYS A 821 -19.04 12.06 7.23
CA LYS A 821 -18.26 11.59 8.39
C LYS A 821 -16.85 11.10 7.99
N LYS A 822 -16.39 11.39 6.76
CA LYS A 822 -15.04 11.04 6.30
C LYS A 822 -13.97 11.72 7.15
N ILE A 823 -12.98 10.96 7.59
CA ILE A 823 -11.82 11.45 8.33
C ILE A 823 -10.75 11.92 7.33
N PRO A 824 -10.08 13.08 7.53
CA PRO A 824 -8.92 13.48 6.74
C PRO A 824 -7.82 12.40 6.73
N ARG A 825 -7.09 12.28 5.61
CA ARG A 825 -5.96 11.33 5.52
C ARG A 825 -4.88 11.68 6.56
N LYS A 826 -4.17 10.65 7.01
CA LYS A 826 -3.14 10.77 8.06
C LYS A 826 -1.88 11.40 7.48
N VAL A 827 -1.39 12.44 8.13
CA VAL A 827 -0.04 13.00 7.96
C VAL A 827 0.86 12.32 8.98
N PHE A 828 1.84 11.56 8.52
CA PHE A 828 2.73 10.78 9.37
C PHE A 828 3.97 11.59 9.77
N VAL A 829 4.08 11.88 11.06
CA VAL A 829 5.33 12.27 11.74
C VAL A 829 6.22 11.04 11.81
N GLN A 830 7.38 11.12 11.13
CA GLN A 830 8.38 10.06 11.05
C GLN A 830 9.58 10.41 11.96
N ALA A 831 10.34 9.40 12.37
CA ALA A 831 11.51 9.61 13.22
C ALA A 831 12.79 9.87 12.39
N ASN A 832 13.75 10.56 12.99
CA ASN A 832 15.07 10.78 12.40
C ASN A 832 16.11 9.83 12.97
N THR A 833 17.12 9.53 12.16
CA THR A 833 18.40 8.98 12.63
C THR A 833 19.52 10.02 12.43
N VAL A 834 20.25 10.32 13.49
CA VAL A 834 21.40 11.25 13.48
C VAL A 834 22.66 10.48 13.84
N LEU A 835 23.74 10.72 13.10
CA LEU A 835 25.05 10.12 13.36
C LEU A 835 25.82 11.01 14.37
N GLU A 836 26.13 10.46 15.54
CA GLU A 836 26.84 11.12 16.64
C GLU A 836 28.15 10.33 16.91
N GLY A 837 29.16 10.57 16.07
CA GLY A 837 30.33 9.69 15.94
C GLY A 837 29.95 8.35 15.28
N ASP A 838 30.54 7.22 15.71
CA ASP A 838 30.19 5.89 15.19
C ASP A 838 28.76 5.42 15.53
N LYS A 839 28.01 6.18 16.34
CA LYS A 839 26.69 5.79 16.89
C LYS A 839 25.56 6.55 16.23
N VAL A 840 24.44 5.85 16.03
CA VAL A 840 23.21 6.45 15.50
C VAL A 840 22.20 6.66 16.63
N VAL A 841 21.70 7.88 16.74
CA VAL A 841 20.70 8.29 17.72
C VAL A 841 19.37 8.57 17.03
N LEU A 842 18.31 7.92 17.51
CA LEU A 842 16.94 8.18 17.09
C LEU A 842 16.45 9.53 17.67
N LYS A 843 15.73 10.32 16.87
CA LYS A 843 14.97 11.49 17.34
C LYS A 843 13.51 11.29 16.90
N GLU A 844 12.61 11.20 17.87
CA GLU A 844 11.15 11.20 17.64
C GLU A 844 10.58 12.60 17.93
N TYR A 845 9.41 12.91 17.38
CA TYR A 845 8.77 14.23 17.46
C TYR A 845 7.30 14.10 17.86
N GLU A 846 6.69 15.18 18.35
CA GLU A 846 5.28 15.14 18.78
C GLU A 846 4.31 15.38 17.61
N PRO A 847 3.17 14.64 17.52
CA PRO A 847 2.24 14.66 16.40
C PRO A 847 1.43 15.97 16.33
N THR A 848 2.09 17.03 15.88
CA THR A 848 1.62 18.42 15.91
C THR A 848 1.70 19.06 14.52
N LEU A 849 1.04 20.21 14.34
CA LEU A 849 1.09 20.99 13.09
C LEU A 849 2.42 21.71 12.86
N GLU A 850 3.33 21.72 13.84
CA GLU A 850 4.59 22.44 13.72
C GLU A 850 5.54 21.72 12.75
N VAL A 851 6.03 22.46 11.77
CA VAL A 851 6.88 21.95 10.67
C VAL A 851 8.16 21.27 11.18
N SER A 852 8.64 21.65 12.37
CA SER A 852 9.69 20.94 13.12
C SER A 852 9.42 19.44 13.23
N HIS A 853 8.18 19.07 13.54
CA HIS A 853 7.83 17.70 13.90
C HIS A 853 7.37 16.87 12.70
N VAL A 854 6.75 17.50 11.70
CA VAL A 854 6.39 16.83 10.44
C VAL A 854 7.60 16.62 9.51
N HIS A 855 8.71 17.36 9.69
CA HIS A 855 9.73 17.44 8.64
C HIS A 855 11.18 17.76 9.01
N VAL A 856 11.59 17.71 10.29
CA VAL A 856 13.04 17.75 10.60
C VAL A 856 13.80 16.54 10.01
N SER A 857 13.10 15.46 9.62
CA SER A 857 13.60 14.35 8.78
C SER A 857 14.39 14.81 7.55
N LEU A 858 13.88 15.82 6.86
CA LEU A 858 14.50 16.33 5.63
C LEU A 858 15.39 17.56 5.87
N LEU A 859 15.29 18.19 7.04
CA LEU A 859 16.17 19.29 7.43
C LEU A 859 17.51 18.81 8.00
N SER A 860 17.54 17.74 8.80
CA SER A 860 18.80 17.27 9.39
C SER A 860 19.78 16.69 8.35
N HIS A 861 19.27 16.14 7.25
CA HIS A 861 20.11 15.53 6.21
C HIS A 861 20.83 16.53 5.28
N ASP A 862 20.30 17.75 5.11
CA ASP A 862 20.95 18.81 4.30
C ASP A 862 21.67 19.89 5.15
N ILE A 863 21.26 20.14 6.41
CA ILE A 863 21.81 21.27 7.21
C ILE A 863 23.11 20.90 7.94
N VAL A 864 23.21 19.69 8.53
CA VAL A 864 24.33 19.31 9.41
C VAL A 864 25.60 18.97 8.62
N ALA A 865 25.47 18.42 7.41
CA ALA A 865 26.57 17.91 6.59
C ALA A 865 27.58 18.98 6.09
N SER A 866 27.26 20.27 6.22
CA SER A 866 27.94 21.34 5.49
C SER A 866 29.37 21.69 5.93
N LYS A 867 29.84 21.24 7.11
CA LYS A 867 31.22 21.48 7.59
C LYS A 867 31.90 20.31 8.32
N ALA A 868 31.23 19.62 9.23
CA ALA A 868 31.86 18.58 10.03
C ALA A 868 32.12 17.30 9.21
N GLU A 869 31.06 16.71 8.62
CA GLU A 869 31.17 15.44 7.88
C GLU A 869 32.15 15.52 6.69
N MET A 870 32.23 16.65 5.98
CA MET A 870 33.21 16.87 4.90
C MET A 870 34.69 16.91 5.35
N GLN A 871 34.99 16.92 6.64
CA GLN A 871 36.34 16.74 7.17
C GLN A 871 36.66 15.29 7.61
N GLU A 872 35.66 14.40 7.71
CA GLU A 872 35.87 12.95 7.91
C GLU A 872 35.71 12.16 6.60
N MET A 873 35.04 12.72 5.59
CA MET A 873 34.92 12.16 4.23
C MET A 873 36.12 12.47 3.31
N LYS A 874 37.27 12.87 3.87
CA LYS A 874 38.51 13.23 3.14
C LYS A 874 39.74 12.58 3.77
#